data_AF-A0A5K0X061-F1
#
_entry.id   AF-A0A5K0X061-F1
#
_cell.length_a   1.000
_cell.length_b   1.000
_cell.length_c   1.000
_cell.angle_alpha   90.00
_cell.angle_beta   90.00
_cell.angle_gamma   90.00
#
_symmetry.space_group_name_H-M   'P 1'
#
loop_
_entity.id
_entity.type
_entity.pdbx_description
1 polymer ?
#
loop_
_entity_poly.entity_id
_entity_poly.type
_entity_poly.pdbx_seq_one_letter_code
_entity_poly.pdbx_strand_id
1 'polypeptide(L)'
;IEGDVVAIVIDPVAAWPKLKGSPSVLANSSTEDDSFTVCETMESADEVLQGKLDPNKAAKFLTDQTSSFLKDTNSNALECSLASQVGLQVTYVSNSRRSETCLTYVNSTLGHLPHNSSAISRAANDTSQPDGAAAAVQKFAAIVRKFHFKRPTGRVVAIIDQSPRRNAVIGFLGVRQWMSFREGIKKDVLGPSSRKNNSKMCSLPREYVQLTPMDGKLPKMMVLVKTLPCCIKERLQKADITVEMELVAAKIHDWKDESFLPQAFVLHSLGKGTDIEAQKGAILFEHAIHHVDFSPESLACLPMLPWRIPSEEFEKRKDFRDLCVFTIDPSTATDLDDALSVEKLSDDIIRVGVHIADTSFFVMPDTALDAEAQLRSTSVYLLQHKVPMLPPVLSEDLGSLNPGADKLAFSITWDINRVGDILDQWIGRTIIRSCCKLSYEQAHDIIDERLDINSLSNGNSRLPELHGKFEWKDVIDSVRMLNRISMTLKERRFKDGALWLDSPKLVLLFDECGLPFDSNLHERISSHFLVEELMLLANMTTAKVISNAYPDCALLRRHPEPNSRKLKEFEAFCGKHGFELDTSSSGRLHMSLQKIQKKLENDPVLFDILVNYASKPMQLAAYFCTGQLRNRENEWTHYSLSVPFYTHFTSPLRRYPDIVVHRTLTAVLEAEEVYAAALQKKLVQSDKKCSQTVSGYFSSLHFDKKAADSKEGKGALMAAALRHKIPRTAELAGIAAYCNDRRLASRQAQDASERVYLWALLKKKE
;
A
#
# COMPACT_ATOMS: atom_id res chain seq x y z
N ILE A 1 -9.51 -9.24 16.73
CA ILE A 1 -8.53 -8.16 16.44
C ILE A 1 -8.94 -7.51 15.12
N GLU A 2 -8.65 -6.22 14.92
CA GLU A 2 -8.95 -5.56 13.64
C GLU A 2 -8.14 -6.21 12.49
N GLY A 3 -8.81 -6.53 11.39
CA GLY A 3 -8.23 -7.27 10.27
C GLY A 3 -8.25 -8.80 10.40
N ASP A 4 -8.85 -9.37 11.46
CA ASP A 4 -9.13 -10.81 11.49
C ASP A 4 -10.27 -11.13 10.51
N VAL A 5 -10.13 -12.17 9.69
CA VAL A 5 -11.25 -12.72 8.91
C VAL A 5 -12.05 -13.64 9.83
N VAL A 6 -13.36 -13.44 9.93
CA VAL A 6 -14.19 -14.05 10.97
C VAL A 6 -15.48 -14.65 10.42
N ALA A 7 -15.86 -15.81 10.96
CA ALA A 7 -17.20 -16.35 10.80
C ALA A 7 -18.15 -15.64 11.78
N ILE A 8 -19.28 -15.15 11.27
CA ILE A 8 -20.27 -14.37 12.04
C ILE A 8 -21.65 -15.03 11.89
N VAL A 9 -22.32 -15.28 13.02
CA VAL A 9 -23.76 -15.56 13.06
C VAL A 9 -24.50 -14.23 13.15
N ILE A 10 -25.32 -13.93 12.15
CA ILE A 10 -26.11 -12.69 12.06
C ILE A 10 -27.40 -12.87 12.86
N ASP A 11 -27.74 -11.91 13.72
CA ASP A 11 -28.98 -11.98 14.50
C ASP A 11 -30.23 -11.76 13.61
N PRO A 12 -31.43 -12.22 14.00
CA PRO A 12 -32.66 -12.00 13.24
C PRO A 12 -32.98 -10.52 13.03
N VAL A 13 -33.59 -10.18 11.88
CA VAL A 13 -33.96 -8.80 11.49
C VAL A 13 -34.84 -8.10 12.54
N ALA A 14 -35.59 -8.86 13.34
CA ALA A 14 -36.34 -8.33 14.49
C ALA A 14 -35.43 -7.57 15.48
N ALA A 15 -34.30 -8.17 15.87
CA ALA A 15 -33.36 -7.64 16.87
C ALA A 15 -32.53 -6.45 16.38
N TRP A 16 -32.38 -6.26 15.06
CA TRP A 16 -31.60 -5.16 14.49
C TRP A 16 -32.17 -3.77 14.89
N PRO A 17 -31.39 -2.89 15.56
CA PRO A 17 -31.85 -1.58 15.98
C PRO A 17 -32.10 -0.63 14.80
N LYS A 18 -33.08 0.28 14.96
CA LYS A 18 -33.37 1.35 13.99
C LYS A 18 -32.24 2.39 13.97
N LEU A 19 -31.91 2.91 12.78
CA LEU A 19 -30.95 4.00 12.60
C LEU A 19 -31.60 5.34 12.98
N LYS A 20 -30.90 6.19 13.75
CA LYS A 20 -31.36 7.56 14.02
C LYS A 20 -31.39 8.36 12.71
N GLY A 21 -32.50 9.06 12.45
CA GLY A 21 -32.66 9.95 11.29
C GLY A 21 -33.33 9.34 10.05
N SER A 22 -33.71 8.06 10.06
CA SER A 22 -34.58 7.53 9.00
C SER A 22 -36.00 8.09 9.10
N PRO A 23 -36.63 8.61 8.02
CA PRO A 23 -38.01 9.09 8.07
C PRO A 23 -38.98 7.94 8.39
N SER A 24 -39.91 8.19 9.31
CA SER A 24 -40.96 7.24 9.69
C SER A 24 -42.11 7.25 8.68
N VAL A 25 -41.96 6.52 7.57
CA VAL A 25 -43.08 6.24 6.67
C VAL A 25 -44.07 5.33 7.40
N LEU A 26 -45.24 5.87 7.74
CA LEU A 26 -46.39 5.12 8.25
C LEU A 26 -47.02 4.34 7.08
N ALA A 27 -46.59 3.10 6.90
CA ALA A 27 -47.18 2.17 5.95
C ALA A 27 -48.46 1.52 6.53
N ASN A 28 -49.54 2.30 6.63
CA ASN A 28 -50.89 1.74 6.78
C ASN A 28 -51.41 1.32 5.39
N SER A 29 -51.24 0.05 5.05
CA SER A 29 -51.87 -0.58 3.89
C SER A 29 -52.21 -2.03 4.22
N SER A 30 -53.50 -2.36 4.25
CA SER A 30 -54.03 -3.69 4.52
C SER A 30 -54.02 -4.58 3.27
N THR A 31 -54.02 -5.91 3.49
CA THR A 31 -54.26 -6.98 2.49
C THR A 31 -53.22 -7.05 1.34
N GLU A 32 -52.96 -8.20 0.71
CA GLU A 32 -53.66 -9.50 0.71
C GLU A 32 -52.76 -10.66 1.21
N ASP A 33 -53.36 -11.85 1.38
CA ASP A 33 -52.67 -13.08 1.77
C ASP A 33 -51.84 -13.69 0.63
N ASP A 34 -50.79 -14.44 0.98
CA ASP A 34 -50.52 -15.71 0.29
C ASP A 34 -49.84 -16.71 1.25
N SER A 35 -50.24 -17.99 1.20
CA SER A 35 -49.98 -18.95 2.27
C SER A 35 -49.05 -20.09 1.86
N PHE A 36 -48.09 -20.45 2.72
CA PHE A 36 -47.41 -21.75 2.66
C PHE A 36 -47.06 -22.28 4.06
N THR A 37 -47.47 -23.52 4.34
CA THR A 37 -47.54 -24.06 5.71
C THR A 37 -46.72 -25.34 5.86
N VAL A 38 -45.73 -25.33 6.76
CA VAL A 38 -45.17 -26.53 7.41
C VAL A 38 -44.84 -26.10 8.86
N CYS A 39 -45.77 -26.23 9.81
CA CYS A 39 -46.05 -27.45 10.58
C CYS A 39 -44.94 -27.77 11.61
N GLU A 40 -44.94 -27.02 12.71
CA GLU A 40 -44.43 -27.49 14.01
C GLU A 40 -45.60 -28.18 14.75
N THR A 41 -45.36 -29.33 15.38
CA THR A 41 -46.32 -29.95 16.31
C THR A 41 -46.06 -29.50 17.74
N MET A 42 -47.12 -29.04 18.41
CA MET A 42 -47.08 -28.52 19.78
C MET A 42 -47.14 -29.64 20.82
N GLU A 43 -46.37 -29.47 21.89
CA GLU A 43 -46.67 -29.87 23.28
C GLU A 43 -45.76 -29.02 24.18
N SER A 44 -46.18 -28.40 25.28
CA SER A 44 -47.48 -27.86 25.73
C SER A 44 -47.15 -26.89 26.89
N ALA A 45 -47.95 -25.85 27.13
CA ALA A 45 -47.64 -24.87 28.18
C ALA A 45 -48.00 -25.36 29.59
N ASP A 46 -47.39 -24.75 30.62
CA ASP A 46 -48.03 -24.53 31.92
C ASP A 46 -47.43 -23.31 32.65
N GLU A 47 -48.08 -22.88 33.74
CA GLU A 47 -48.16 -21.45 34.08
C GLU A 47 -47.10 -20.82 35.01
N VAL A 48 -47.00 -19.50 34.83
CA VAL A 48 -46.62 -18.43 35.77
C VAL A 48 -46.60 -18.77 37.26
N LEU A 49 -45.50 -18.42 37.95
CA LEU A 49 -45.57 -17.70 39.24
C LEU A 49 -44.27 -16.95 39.59
N GLN A 50 -44.40 -15.86 40.34
CA GLN A 50 -43.29 -15.05 40.85
C GLN A 50 -42.83 -15.56 42.23
N GLY A 51 -41.51 -15.64 42.46
CA GLY A 51 -40.97 -15.95 43.79
C GLY A 51 -39.50 -15.56 43.93
N LYS A 52 -39.20 -14.58 44.79
CA LYS A 52 -37.83 -14.34 45.29
C LYS A 52 -37.58 -15.25 46.49
N LEU A 53 -36.43 -15.92 46.54
CA LEU A 53 -35.62 -16.08 47.76
C LEU A 53 -34.23 -16.64 47.44
N ASP A 54 -33.29 -16.36 48.33
CA ASP A 54 -31.85 -16.68 48.21
C ASP A 54 -31.46 -17.75 49.29
N PRO A 55 -30.19 -18.11 49.57
CA PRO A 55 -29.73 -19.45 49.24
C PRO A 55 -29.44 -20.35 50.47
N ASN A 56 -28.91 -21.56 50.16
CA ASN A 56 -28.33 -22.61 51.02
C ASN A 56 -29.23 -23.81 51.39
N LYS A 57 -29.04 -24.94 50.67
CA LYS A 57 -28.68 -26.26 51.23
C LYS A 57 -28.71 -27.37 50.16
N ALA A 58 -27.58 -28.06 49.98
CA ALA A 58 -27.45 -29.53 49.94
C ALA A 58 -26.10 -29.93 49.30
N ALA A 59 -25.47 -30.99 49.81
CA ALA A 59 -24.29 -31.60 49.19
C ALA A 59 -24.22 -33.09 49.55
N LYS A 60 -24.03 -33.96 48.54
CA LYS A 60 -23.32 -35.26 48.56
C LYS A 60 -23.57 -36.05 47.26
N PHE A 61 -22.81 -37.15 47.13
CA PHE A 61 -22.82 -38.14 46.03
C PHE A 61 -22.15 -37.64 44.73
N LEU A 62 -21.20 -38.35 44.11
CA LEU A 62 -20.57 -39.65 44.42
C LEU A 62 -19.03 -39.57 44.43
N THR A 63 -18.37 -40.61 44.96
CA THR A 63 -16.94 -40.90 44.79
C THR A 63 -16.74 -42.23 44.07
N ASP A 64 -15.52 -42.41 43.56
CA ASP A 64 -14.87 -43.67 43.17
C ASP A 64 -15.42 -44.48 41.98
N GLN A 65 -14.57 -44.64 40.97
CA GLN A 65 -13.88 -45.92 40.79
C GLN A 65 -12.53 -45.79 40.05
N THR A 66 -11.47 -46.25 40.73
CA THR A 66 -10.35 -47.07 40.21
C THR A 66 -10.15 -47.15 38.69
N SER A 67 -9.10 -46.54 38.09
CA SER A 67 -7.67 -46.97 38.10
C SER A 67 -7.36 -48.29 37.36
N SER A 68 -6.30 -48.32 36.53
CA SER A 68 -5.24 -49.35 36.59
C SER A 68 -4.11 -49.16 35.54
N PHE A 69 -2.94 -49.76 35.82
CA PHE A 69 -1.71 -49.94 35.00
C PHE A 69 -1.04 -48.69 34.39
N LEU A 70 0.23 -48.32 34.70
CA LEU A 70 1.53 -49.02 34.49
C LEU A 70 1.93 -49.05 33.00
N LYS A 71 3.18 -48.76 32.59
CA LYS A 71 4.48 -48.87 33.30
C LYS A 71 5.60 -48.03 32.61
N ASP A 72 6.72 -47.80 33.33
CA ASP A 72 8.16 -47.83 32.91
C ASP A 72 8.64 -47.13 31.59
N THR A 73 9.85 -46.54 31.45
CA THR A 73 11.01 -46.29 32.36
C THR A 73 12.03 -45.34 31.68
N ASN A 74 12.86 -44.65 32.49
CA ASN A 74 14.31 -44.37 32.26
C ASN A 74 14.79 -43.50 31.05
N SER A 75 15.96 -42.83 31.09
CA SER A 75 16.88 -42.43 32.20
C SER A 75 18.00 -41.51 31.68
N ASN A 76 18.74 -40.86 32.60
CA ASN A 76 20.05 -40.20 32.42
C ASN A 76 20.02 -38.88 31.60
N ALA A 77 20.43 -37.70 32.07
CA ALA A 77 21.24 -37.23 33.22
C ALA A 77 22.78 -37.39 33.09
N LEU A 78 23.45 -36.24 33.22
CA LEU A 78 24.87 -35.91 33.55
C LEU A 78 25.06 -34.44 33.06
N GLU A 79 25.05 -33.42 33.92
CA GLU A 79 26.12 -32.96 34.82
C GLU A 79 27.38 -32.46 34.06
N CYS A 80 27.68 -31.15 34.07
CA CYS A 80 28.48 -30.40 35.07
C CYS A 80 29.96 -30.30 34.57
N SER A 81 30.77 -29.25 34.79
CA SER A 81 30.75 -28.22 35.84
C SER A 81 31.47 -26.89 35.45
N LEU A 82 31.70 -26.05 36.47
CA LEU A 82 32.52 -24.82 36.61
C LEU A 82 33.87 -24.83 35.82
N ALA A 83 34.58 -23.72 35.51
CA ALA A 83 34.36 -22.25 35.52
C ALA A 83 35.56 -21.60 34.72
N SER A 84 36.12 -20.38 34.86
CA SER A 84 35.97 -19.22 35.78
C SER A 84 36.62 -17.92 35.24
N GLN A 85 36.03 -16.76 35.56
CA GLN A 85 36.63 -15.42 35.79
C GLN A 85 37.52 -14.67 34.76
N VAL A 86 37.02 -13.47 34.39
CA VAL A 86 37.70 -12.16 34.26
C VAL A 86 38.68 -11.89 33.10
N GLY A 87 38.38 -10.85 32.31
CA GLY A 87 39.33 -10.14 31.43
C GLY A 87 38.63 -9.26 30.37
N LEU A 88 38.75 -7.93 30.46
CA LEU A 88 38.33 -7.01 29.39
C LEU A 88 39.51 -6.71 28.45
N GLN A 89 39.36 -7.00 27.15
CA GLN A 89 39.61 -6.01 26.09
C GLN A 89 39.08 -6.49 24.72
N VAL A 90 38.98 -5.54 23.78
CA VAL A 90 38.42 -5.75 22.43
C VAL A 90 39.53 -5.84 21.41
N THR A 91 39.54 -6.88 20.57
CA THR A 91 40.25 -6.87 19.28
C THR A 91 39.62 -7.88 18.32
N TYR A 92 39.44 -7.49 17.05
CA TYR A 92 39.01 -8.39 15.98
C TYR A 92 40.19 -9.21 15.45
N VAL A 93 40.08 -10.54 15.46
CA VAL A 93 40.74 -11.42 14.48
C VAL A 93 39.75 -12.51 14.10
N SER A 94 39.59 -12.74 12.80
CA SER A 94 38.72 -13.79 12.26
C SER A 94 39.40 -15.16 12.30
N ASN A 95 38.63 -16.22 12.65
CA ASN A 95 38.88 -17.51 12.01
C ASN A 95 37.64 -18.40 11.94
N SER A 96 37.58 -19.20 10.87
CA SER A 96 36.42 -19.97 10.46
C SER A 96 36.16 -21.19 11.35
N ARG A 97 34.89 -21.36 11.79
CA ARG A 97 34.20 -22.66 11.86
C ARG A 97 32.69 -22.45 11.72
N ARG A 98 32.04 -23.29 10.92
CA ARG A 98 30.63 -23.13 10.51
C ARG A 98 29.65 -23.32 11.68
N SER A 99 28.65 -22.45 11.74
CA SER A 99 27.38 -22.67 12.44
C SER A 99 26.27 -22.00 11.62
N GLU A 100 25.66 -22.75 10.72
CA GLU A 100 24.63 -22.24 9.80
C GLU A 100 23.27 -22.16 10.51
N THR A 101 22.91 -20.96 10.97
CA THR A 101 21.55 -20.62 11.39
C THR A 101 21.08 -19.34 10.69
N CYS A 102 21.03 -19.37 9.37
CA CYS A 102 20.33 -18.36 8.59
C CYS A 102 18.82 -18.53 8.83
N LEU A 103 18.13 -17.46 9.25
CA LEU A 103 16.67 -17.47 9.45
C LEU A 103 15.93 -17.27 8.11
N THR A 104 16.04 -18.27 7.23
CA THR A 104 15.27 -18.31 5.98
C THR A 104 13.77 -18.43 6.29
N TYR A 105 13.02 -17.34 6.09
CA TYR A 105 11.56 -17.41 5.95
C TYR A 105 11.25 -18.08 4.60
N VAL A 106 11.05 -19.40 4.64
CA VAL A 106 10.73 -20.19 3.44
C VAL A 106 9.24 -20.05 3.10
N ASN A 107 8.94 -19.63 1.88
CA ASN A 107 7.58 -19.59 1.34
C ASN A 107 6.94 -20.98 1.36
N SER A 108 5.71 -21.08 1.84
CA SER A 108 4.96 -22.33 1.92
C SER A 108 4.39 -22.75 0.54
N THR A 109 5.20 -23.45 -0.26
CA THR A 109 4.72 -24.17 -1.46
C THR A 109 4.44 -25.65 -1.15
N LEU A 110 3.47 -26.24 -1.86
CA LEU A 110 3.07 -27.64 -1.68
C LEU A 110 4.16 -28.62 -2.11
N GLY A 111 4.41 -29.66 -1.29
CA GLY A 111 5.27 -30.79 -1.62
C GLY A 111 4.98 -32.00 -0.73
N HIS A 112 4.80 -33.18 -1.35
CA HIS A 112 4.46 -34.44 -0.66
C HIS A 112 5.55 -34.93 0.30
N LEU A 113 5.14 -35.54 1.43
CA LEU A 113 5.83 -36.60 2.18
C LEU A 113 4.76 -37.48 2.90
N PRO A 114 5.08 -38.63 3.55
CA PRO A 114 4.39 -39.88 3.22
C PRO A 114 3.26 -40.32 4.18
N HIS A 115 2.51 -41.33 3.75
CA HIS A 115 1.45 -41.98 4.53
C HIS A 115 1.95 -42.62 5.83
N ASN A 116 1.22 -42.37 6.92
CA ASN A 116 0.83 -43.43 7.85
C ASN A 116 -0.46 -43.04 8.59
N SER A 117 -1.59 -43.58 8.13
CA SER A 117 -2.94 -43.22 8.60
C SER A 117 -3.76 -44.48 8.88
N SER A 118 -4.00 -44.80 10.16
CA SER A 118 -4.72 -46.01 10.57
C SER A 118 -5.79 -45.76 11.65
N ALA A 119 -6.48 -44.62 11.57
CA ALA A 119 -7.78 -44.37 12.20
C ALA A 119 -8.49 -43.19 11.47
N ILE A 120 -9.81 -43.08 11.62
CA ILE A 120 -10.64 -41.97 11.09
C ILE A 120 -10.61 -41.83 9.55
N SER A 121 -10.94 -42.92 8.85
CA SER A 121 -11.22 -42.91 7.40
C SER A 121 -12.72 -43.11 7.10
N ARG A 122 -13.51 -42.03 7.18
CA ARG A 122 -14.87 -41.86 6.59
C ARG A 122 -15.29 -40.39 6.74
N ALA A 123 -16.05 -39.87 5.77
CA ALA A 123 -16.58 -38.49 5.74
C ALA A 123 -15.54 -37.34 5.69
N ALA A 124 -14.56 -37.44 4.79
CA ALA A 124 -13.67 -36.32 4.42
C ALA A 124 -13.30 -36.39 2.93
N ASN A 125 -14.28 -36.22 2.04
CA ASN A 125 -14.07 -36.23 0.59
C ASN A 125 -15.19 -35.48 -0.15
N ASP A 126 -15.25 -34.15 0.01
CA ASP A 126 -16.13 -33.29 -0.80
C ASP A 126 -15.60 -31.83 -0.81
N THR A 127 -14.74 -31.49 -1.77
CA THR A 127 -14.04 -30.20 -1.86
C THR A 127 -14.55 -29.30 -3.00
N SER A 128 -15.78 -28.80 -2.90
CA SER A 128 -16.31 -27.80 -3.84
C SER A 128 -17.47 -26.93 -3.31
N GLN A 129 -17.21 -25.90 -2.49
CA GLN A 129 -18.13 -24.77 -2.32
C GLN A 129 -17.44 -23.40 -2.08
N PRO A 130 -17.00 -22.69 -3.14
CA PRO A 130 -16.80 -21.24 -3.09
C PRO A 130 -18.15 -20.49 -3.09
N ASP A 131 -19.16 -21.02 -3.79
CA ASP A 131 -20.44 -20.34 -4.04
C ASP A 131 -21.31 -20.14 -2.80
N GLY A 132 -21.24 -21.04 -1.81
CA GLY A 132 -22.06 -20.97 -0.60
C GLY A 132 -21.86 -19.66 0.17
N ALA A 133 -20.61 -19.23 0.34
CA ALA A 133 -20.26 -17.97 0.99
C ALA A 133 -20.68 -16.75 0.15
N ALA A 134 -20.44 -16.77 -1.16
CA ALA A 134 -20.84 -15.69 -2.07
C ALA A 134 -22.37 -15.52 -2.10
N ALA A 135 -23.13 -16.61 -2.17
CA ALA A 135 -24.59 -16.61 -2.12
C ALA A 135 -25.13 -16.14 -0.76
N ALA A 136 -24.49 -16.50 0.35
CA ALA A 136 -24.84 -16.00 1.68
C ALA A 136 -24.64 -14.47 1.79
N VAL A 137 -23.51 -13.94 1.30
CA VAL A 137 -23.24 -12.50 1.26
C VAL A 137 -24.24 -11.77 0.36
N GLN A 138 -24.61 -12.31 -0.80
CA GLN A 138 -25.63 -11.73 -1.67
C GLN A 138 -27.03 -11.71 -1.02
N LYS A 139 -27.45 -12.83 -0.40
CA LYS A 139 -28.70 -12.91 0.36
C LYS A 139 -28.74 -11.89 1.49
N PHE A 140 -27.66 -11.79 2.27
CA PHE A 140 -27.55 -10.78 3.33
C PHE A 140 -27.60 -9.35 2.78
N ALA A 141 -26.88 -9.04 1.70
CA ALA A 141 -26.93 -7.73 1.05
C ALA A 141 -28.34 -7.37 0.56
N ALA A 142 -29.12 -8.32 0.06
CA ALA A 142 -30.52 -8.11 -0.30
C ALA A 142 -31.41 -7.79 0.93
N ILE A 143 -31.21 -8.49 2.05
CA ILE A 143 -31.92 -8.19 3.32
C ILE A 143 -31.54 -6.80 3.84
N VAL A 144 -30.25 -6.43 3.81
CA VAL A 144 -29.78 -5.10 4.25
C VAL A 144 -30.33 -3.98 3.36
N ARG A 145 -30.47 -4.21 2.04
CA ARG A 145 -31.17 -3.28 1.14
C ARG A 145 -32.66 -3.15 1.47
N LYS A 146 -33.37 -4.26 1.72
CA LYS A 146 -34.79 -4.27 2.11
C LYS A 146 -35.05 -3.56 3.44
N PHE A 147 -34.11 -3.67 4.40
CA PHE A 147 -34.22 -3.07 5.73
C PHE A 147 -33.19 -1.96 5.98
N HIS A 148 -32.97 -1.09 4.99
CA HIS A 148 -31.94 -0.03 5.01
C HIS A 148 -32.02 0.97 6.19
N PHE A 149 -33.14 1.00 6.92
CA PHE A 149 -33.37 1.81 8.12
C PHE A 149 -32.99 1.10 9.43
N LYS A 150 -32.55 -0.16 9.37
CA LYS A 150 -32.03 -0.93 10.51
C LYS A 150 -30.52 -1.17 10.37
N ARG A 151 -29.82 -1.31 11.49
CA ARG A 151 -28.40 -1.71 11.53
C ARG A 151 -28.30 -3.22 11.84
N PRO A 152 -27.70 -4.04 10.98
CA PRO A 152 -27.45 -5.45 11.28
C PRO A 152 -26.57 -5.63 12.52
N THR A 153 -26.86 -6.69 13.28
CA THR A 153 -26.06 -7.17 14.40
C THR A 153 -25.74 -8.66 14.22
N GLY A 154 -24.74 -9.15 14.95
CA GLY A 154 -24.32 -10.54 14.94
C GLY A 154 -23.17 -10.78 15.90
N ARG A 155 -22.79 -12.05 16.05
CA ARG A 155 -21.72 -12.53 16.92
C ARG A 155 -20.66 -13.28 16.13
N VAL A 156 -19.39 -12.98 16.39
CA VAL A 156 -18.25 -13.77 15.88
C VAL A 156 -18.28 -15.14 16.56
N VAL A 157 -18.15 -16.21 15.77
CA VAL A 157 -18.14 -17.60 16.25
C VAL A 157 -16.84 -18.35 15.95
N ALA A 158 -16.07 -17.89 14.95
CA ALA A 158 -14.73 -18.40 14.68
C ALA A 158 -13.87 -17.31 14.03
N ILE A 159 -12.55 -17.46 14.16
CA ILE A 159 -11.56 -16.71 13.37
C ILE A 159 -11.07 -17.67 12.28
N ILE A 160 -11.18 -17.26 11.03
CA ILE A 160 -10.76 -18.02 9.84
C ILE A 160 -9.28 -17.70 9.58
N ASP A 161 -8.98 -16.42 9.34
CA ASP A 161 -7.62 -15.93 9.12
C ASP A 161 -7.25 -14.89 10.18
N GLN A 162 -6.01 -14.96 10.68
CA GLN A 162 -5.50 -14.08 11.72
C GLN A 162 -4.88 -12.81 11.14
N SER A 163 -5.27 -11.65 11.67
CA SER A 163 -4.73 -10.34 11.28
C SER A 163 -3.21 -10.27 11.44
N PRO A 164 -2.45 -9.80 10.42
CA PRO A 164 -1.03 -9.48 10.58
C PRO A 164 -0.74 -8.51 11.73
N ARG A 165 -1.70 -7.64 12.11
CA ARG A 165 -1.57 -6.72 13.25
C ARG A 165 -1.34 -7.43 14.59
N ARG A 166 -1.68 -8.73 14.71
CA ARG A 166 -1.34 -9.57 15.87
C ARG A 166 0.16 -9.72 16.09
N ASN A 167 0.97 -9.60 15.04
CA ASN A 167 2.43 -9.66 15.11
C ASN A 167 3.11 -8.28 15.25
N ALA A 168 2.33 -7.19 15.19
CA ALA A 168 2.81 -5.82 15.04
C ALA A 168 2.32 -4.92 16.20
N VAL A 169 2.43 -5.41 17.44
CA VAL A 169 1.95 -4.69 18.64
C VAL A 169 3.06 -3.79 19.20
N ILE A 170 2.79 -2.49 19.29
CA ILE A 170 3.61 -1.53 20.04
C ILE A 170 2.90 -1.17 21.35
N GLY A 171 3.65 -1.05 22.46
CA GLY A 171 3.09 -0.61 23.74
C GLY A 171 4.14 -0.38 24.83
N PHE A 172 3.65 -0.10 26.05
CA PHE A 172 4.45 0.10 27.25
C PHE A 172 4.23 -1.01 28.29
N LEU A 173 5.26 -1.33 29.07
CA LEU A 173 5.22 -2.33 30.14
C LEU A 173 4.86 -1.68 31.49
N GLY A 174 3.78 -2.14 32.14
CA GLY A 174 3.33 -1.62 33.44
C GLY A 174 4.18 -2.09 34.63
N VAL A 175 5.38 -1.54 34.77
CA VAL A 175 6.39 -1.97 35.76
C VAL A 175 5.95 -1.70 37.20
N ARG A 176 5.35 -0.53 37.49
CA ARG A 176 4.90 -0.20 38.86
C ARG A 176 3.86 -1.20 39.36
N GLN A 177 2.89 -1.53 38.52
CA GLN A 177 1.82 -2.48 38.82
C GLN A 177 2.39 -3.88 39.16
N TRP A 178 3.43 -4.32 38.45
CA TRP A 178 4.14 -5.56 38.74
C TRP A 178 4.93 -5.50 40.06
N MET A 179 5.64 -4.40 40.33
CA MET A 179 6.41 -4.25 41.57
C MET A 179 5.50 -4.23 42.82
N SER A 180 4.39 -3.49 42.81
CA SER A 180 3.43 -3.50 43.92
C SER A 180 2.83 -4.88 44.18
N PHE A 181 2.53 -5.64 43.13
CA PHE A 181 2.05 -7.03 43.26
C PHE A 181 3.11 -7.94 43.90
N ARG A 182 4.37 -7.77 43.50
CA ARG A 182 5.52 -8.52 44.03
C ARG A 182 5.84 -8.19 45.49
N GLU A 183 5.63 -6.94 45.90
CA GLU A 183 5.76 -6.51 47.30
C GLU A 183 4.62 -7.02 48.19
N GLY A 184 3.40 -7.10 47.67
CA GLY A 184 2.27 -7.76 48.35
C GLY A 184 2.60 -9.22 48.67
N ILE A 185 2.98 -10.00 47.65
CA ILE A 185 3.39 -11.41 47.81
C ILE A 185 4.53 -11.57 48.82
N LYS A 186 5.53 -10.66 48.83
CA LYS A 186 6.62 -10.70 49.82
C LYS A 186 6.12 -10.47 51.26
N LYS A 187 5.12 -9.62 51.48
CA LYS A 187 4.52 -9.39 52.81
C LYS A 187 3.75 -10.62 53.29
N ASP A 188 2.96 -11.24 52.41
CA ASP A 188 2.19 -12.45 52.74
C ASP A 188 3.09 -13.66 53.06
N VAL A 189 4.26 -13.76 52.42
CA VAL A 189 5.25 -14.84 52.64
C VAL A 189 6.11 -14.63 53.91
N LEU A 190 6.17 -13.41 54.45
CA LEU A 190 6.97 -13.06 55.64
C LEU A 190 6.14 -12.81 56.91
N GLY A 191 4.81 -12.96 56.84
CA GLY A 191 3.91 -12.81 57.99
C GLY A 191 3.86 -14.04 58.92
N PRO A 192 3.77 -13.87 60.26
CA PRO A 192 3.76 -15.00 61.19
C PRO A 192 2.39 -15.71 61.28
N SER A 193 2.28 -16.84 60.57
CA SER A 193 1.48 -18.04 60.92
C SER A 193 0.07 -17.88 61.54
N SER A 194 -0.99 -17.88 60.71
CA SER A 194 -2.38 -18.11 61.17
C SER A 194 -3.27 -18.95 60.23
N ARG A 195 -3.12 -20.28 60.36
CA ARG A 195 -4.16 -21.34 60.18
C ARG A 195 -5.06 -21.37 58.91
N LYS A 196 -4.68 -22.28 58.00
CA LYS A 196 -5.53 -23.30 57.31
C LYS A 196 -6.93 -22.91 56.76
N ASN A 197 -7.08 -23.00 55.44
CA ASN A 197 -7.95 -24.03 54.83
C ASN A 197 -7.58 -24.33 53.37
N ASN A 198 -7.88 -25.54 52.88
CA ASN A 198 -7.51 -26.01 51.53
C ASN A 198 -8.67 -25.85 50.54
N SER A 199 -8.37 -25.53 49.27
CA SER A 199 -8.65 -26.39 48.10
C SER A 199 -8.69 -25.66 46.73
N LYS A 200 -7.55 -25.14 46.25
CA LYS A 200 -7.19 -25.09 44.82
C LYS A 200 -5.73 -24.66 44.68
N MET A 201 -4.82 -25.61 44.49
CA MET A 201 -3.42 -25.31 44.14
C MET A 201 -3.35 -24.88 42.68
N CYS A 202 -3.65 -23.61 42.41
CA CYS A 202 -3.26 -22.98 41.16
C CYS A 202 -1.73 -22.97 41.10
N SER A 203 -1.15 -23.38 39.96
CA SER A 203 0.31 -23.43 39.78
C SER A 203 0.95 -22.08 40.07
N LEU A 204 2.13 -22.08 40.70
CA LEU A 204 3.07 -20.96 40.92
C LEU A 204 2.65 -19.64 40.23
N PRO A 205 2.38 -18.55 40.98
CA PRO A 205 1.93 -17.29 40.39
C PRO A 205 2.94 -16.84 39.34
N ARG A 206 2.54 -16.94 38.07
CA ARG A 206 3.41 -16.64 36.94
C ARG A 206 3.73 -15.15 37.03
N GLU A 207 4.98 -14.78 37.33
CA GLU A 207 5.38 -13.36 37.25
C GLU A 207 5.09 -12.88 35.83
N TYR A 208 4.07 -12.02 35.68
CA TYR A 208 3.63 -11.44 34.41
C TYR A 208 3.59 -9.92 34.53
N VAL A 209 4.00 -9.24 33.48
CA VAL A 209 3.89 -7.78 33.34
C VAL A 209 2.76 -7.48 32.36
N GLN A 210 1.95 -6.47 32.67
CA GLN A 210 0.89 -6.01 31.79
C GLN A 210 1.48 -5.14 30.68
N LEU A 211 1.32 -5.55 29.42
CA LEU A 211 1.59 -4.72 28.25
C LEU A 211 0.33 -3.89 27.94
N THR A 212 0.50 -2.58 27.80
CA THR A 212 -0.56 -1.66 27.37
C THR A 212 -0.23 -1.16 25.96
N PRO A 213 -0.97 -1.57 24.92
CA PRO A 213 -0.72 -1.14 23.55
C PRO A 213 -0.92 0.37 23.33
N MET A 214 -0.26 0.91 22.29
CA MET A 214 -0.49 2.26 21.78
C MET A 214 -1.83 2.39 21.02
N ASP A 215 -2.19 1.38 20.21
CA ASP A 215 -3.50 1.35 19.55
C ASP A 215 -4.59 0.94 20.56
N GLY A 216 -5.47 1.88 20.91
CA GLY A 216 -6.63 1.66 21.78
C GLY A 216 -7.68 0.67 21.25
N LYS A 217 -7.56 0.19 20.00
CA LYS A 217 -8.35 -0.94 19.49
C LYS A 217 -7.82 -2.30 19.97
N LEU A 218 -6.59 -2.38 20.49
CA LEU A 218 -5.99 -3.61 21.00
C LEU A 218 -6.24 -3.73 22.52
N PRO A 219 -6.59 -4.92 23.04
CA PRO A 219 -6.70 -5.14 24.47
C PRO A 219 -5.33 -5.09 25.15
N LYS A 220 -5.32 -4.76 26.45
CA LYS A 220 -4.16 -4.99 27.32
C LYS A 220 -3.77 -6.48 27.31
N MET A 221 -2.48 -6.78 27.44
CA MET A 221 -1.94 -8.12 27.24
C MET A 221 -1.08 -8.57 28.43
N MET A 222 -0.99 -9.87 28.68
CA MET A 222 -0.11 -10.45 29.70
C MET A 222 1.20 -10.94 29.07
N VAL A 223 2.33 -10.39 29.51
CA VAL A 223 3.66 -10.84 29.09
C VAL A 223 4.33 -11.57 30.25
N LEU A 224 4.71 -12.83 30.06
CA LEU A 224 5.40 -13.60 31.11
C LEU A 224 6.83 -13.09 31.28
N VAL A 225 7.27 -12.82 32.52
CA VAL A 225 8.63 -12.32 32.81
C VAL A 225 9.72 -13.29 32.33
N LYS A 226 9.41 -14.60 32.31
CA LYS A 226 10.32 -15.62 31.76
C LYS A 226 10.57 -15.51 30.24
N THR A 227 9.71 -14.82 29.49
CA THR A 227 9.80 -14.62 28.03
C THR A 227 10.13 -13.18 27.64
N LEU A 228 10.55 -12.33 28.59
CA LEU A 228 11.08 -11.01 28.27
C LEU A 228 12.54 -11.12 27.78
N PRO A 229 12.97 -10.27 26.82
CA PRO A 229 14.37 -10.12 26.44
C PRO A 229 15.27 -9.85 27.65
N CYS A 230 16.49 -10.40 27.65
CA CYS A 230 17.38 -10.37 28.82
C CYS A 230 17.68 -8.95 29.32
N CYS A 231 17.90 -8.00 28.40
CA CYS A 231 18.12 -6.58 28.70
C CYS A 231 16.96 -5.94 29.49
N ILE A 232 15.71 -6.27 29.16
CA ILE A 232 14.52 -5.80 29.90
C ILE A 232 14.41 -6.55 31.23
N LYS A 233 14.56 -7.88 31.20
CA LYS A 233 14.42 -8.77 32.36
C LYS A 233 15.40 -8.43 33.50
N GLU A 234 16.66 -8.15 33.17
CA GLU A 234 17.67 -7.74 34.16
C GLU A 234 17.35 -6.38 34.79
N ARG A 235 16.85 -5.43 34.00
CA ARG A 235 16.48 -4.08 34.48
C ARG A 235 15.24 -4.14 35.39
N LEU A 236 14.24 -4.95 35.04
CA LEU A 236 13.11 -5.26 35.92
C LEU A 236 13.54 -5.94 37.22
N GLN A 237 14.52 -6.85 37.17
CA GLN A 237 15.09 -7.48 38.38
C GLN A 237 15.84 -6.46 39.26
N LYS A 238 16.45 -5.44 38.66
CA LYS A 238 17.09 -4.29 39.33
C LYS A 238 16.10 -3.20 39.75
N ALA A 239 14.78 -3.42 39.63
CA ALA A 239 13.71 -2.48 39.93
C ALA A 239 13.77 -1.15 39.14
N ASP A 240 14.32 -1.17 37.93
CA ASP A 240 14.43 0.00 37.05
C ASP A 240 13.05 0.43 36.51
N ILE A 241 12.55 1.56 37.01
CA ILE A 241 11.27 2.16 36.62
C ILE A 241 11.32 2.73 35.20
N THR A 242 12.50 3.05 34.63
CA THR A 242 12.60 3.67 33.30
C THR A 242 12.11 2.76 32.17
N VAL A 243 12.06 1.44 32.39
CA VAL A 243 11.45 0.45 31.50
C VAL A 243 9.95 0.71 31.26
N GLU A 244 9.25 1.39 32.18
CA GLU A 244 7.86 1.81 32.00
C GLU A 244 7.68 2.94 30.98
N MET A 245 8.77 3.66 30.68
CA MET A 245 8.82 4.73 29.67
C MET A 245 9.31 4.21 28.30
N GLU A 246 9.65 2.92 28.17
CA GLU A 246 10.15 2.33 26.93
C GLU A 246 9.04 1.72 26.08
N LEU A 247 9.07 2.03 24.77
CA LEU A 247 8.27 1.35 23.77
C LEU A 247 8.87 -0.04 23.53
N VAL A 248 8.02 -1.06 23.59
CA VAL A 248 8.40 -2.44 23.25
C VAL A 248 7.62 -2.93 22.04
N ALA A 249 8.34 -3.61 21.13
CA ALA A 249 7.77 -4.33 20.02
C ALA A 249 7.35 -5.74 20.49
N ALA A 250 6.12 -6.15 20.19
CA ALA A 250 5.53 -7.38 20.70
C ALA A 250 4.60 -8.05 19.69
N LYS A 251 4.29 -9.33 19.95
CA LYS A 251 3.26 -10.09 19.25
C LYS A 251 2.32 -10.81 20.21
N ILE A 252 1.05 -10.90 19.84
CA ILE A 252 0.07 -11.77 20.48
C ILE A 252 0.49 -13.22 20.21
N HIS A 253 0.54 -14.04 21.26
CA HIS A 253 0.90 -15.45 21.16
C HIS A 253 -0.32 -16.37 21.22
N ASP A 254 -1.21 -16.13 22.18
CA ASP A 254 -2.32 -17.01 22.53
C ASP A 254 -3.42 -16.19 23.21
N TRP A 255 -4.68 -16.58 23.05
CA TRP A 255 -5.81 -16.01 23.79
C TRP A 255 -6.84 -17.11 24.02
N LYS A 256 -6.80 -17.70 25.22
CA LYS A 256 -7.70 -18.77 25.64
C LYS A 256 -9.01 -18.21 26.18
N ASP A 257 -10.09 -18.96 25.99
CA ASP A 257 -11.46 -18.62 26.40
C ASP A 257 -11.58 -18.29 27.90
N GLU A 258 -10.80 -18.98 28.76
CA GLU A 258 -10.73 -18.73 30.20
C GLU A 258 -10.01 -17.42 30.59
N SER A 259 -9.42 -16.70 29.62
CA SER A 259 -8.50 -15.58 29.87
C SER A 259 -9.05 -14.24 29.38
N PHE A 260 -9.27 -13.32 30.32
CA PHE A 260 -9.74 -11.96 30.02
C PHE A 260 -8.74 -11.11 29.20
N LEU A 261 -7.45 -11.49 29.18
CA LEU A 261 -6.39 -10.78 28.46
C LEU A 261 -5.58 -11.79 27.61
N PRO A 262 -5.24 -11.49 26.35
CA PRO A 262 -4.35 -12.33 25.56
C PRO A 262 -2.94 -12.39 26.16
N GLN A 263 -2.24 -13.51 25.96
CA GLN A 263 -0.81 -13.62 26.23
C GLN A 263 -0.01 -13.05 25.06
N ALA A 264 1.02 -12.25 25.35
CA ALA A 264 1.92 -11.68 24.37
C ALA A 264 3.40 -11.99 24.67
N PHE A 265 4.24 -11.91 23.63
CA PHE A 265 5.70 -11.96 23.73
C PHE A 265 6.30 -10.65 23.24
N VAL A 266 7.18 -10.06 24.04
CA VAL A 266 8.01 -8.92 23.63
C VAL A 266 9.20 -9.44 22.84
N LEU A 267 9.47 -8.81 21.70
CA LEU A 267 10.57 -9.14 20.80
C LEU A 267 11.83 -8.33 21.18
N HIS A 268 11.68 -7.01 21.35
CA HIS A 268 12.76 -6.08 21.71
C HIS A 268 12.19 -4.76 22.29
N SER A 269 13.05 -3.99 22.97
CA SER A 269 12.79 -2.57 23.27
C SER A 269 13.20 -1.71 22.08
N LEU A 270 12.46 -0.64 21.82
CA LEU A 270 12.72 0.35 20.76
C LEU A 270 13.36 1.63 21.29
N GLY A 271 13.51 1.77 22.62
CA GLY A 271 13.91 3.01 23.28
C GLY A 271 12.73 3.72 23.97
N LYS A 272 12.95 4.95 24.44
CA LYS A 272 11.92 5.68 25.22
C LYS A 272 10.83 6.21 24.29
N GLY A 273 9.57 6.17 24.75
CA GLY A 273 8.43 6.70 24.00
C GLY A 273 8.44 8.21 23.76
N THR A 274 9.38 8.95 24.37
CA THR A 274 9.63 10.37 24.10
C THR A 274 10.49 10.63 22.87
N ASP A 275 11.20 9.61 22.37
CA ASP A 275 12.35 9.80 21.48
C ASP A 275 11.92 9.53 20.03
N ILE A 276 12.22 10.45 19.11
CA ILE A 276 11.70 10.41 17.74
C ILE A 276 12.12 9.13 16.98
N GLU A 277 13.37 8.67 17.15
CA GLU A 277 13.84 7.43 16.52
C GLU A 277 13.15 6.18 17.07
N ALA A 278 12.76 6.16 18.35
CA ALA A 278 11.98 5.06 18.93
C ALA A 278 10.54 5.05 18.38
N GLN A 279 9.93 6.22 18.20
CA GLN A 279 8.62 6.39 17.55
C GLN A 279 8.65 6.01 16.06
N LYS A 280 9.71 6.38 15.33
CA LYS A 280 9.98 5.97 13.95
C LYS A 280 10.13 4.46 13.82
N GLY A 281 10.91 3.83 14.71
CA GLY A 281 11.02 2.36 14.79
C GLY A 281 9.66 1.69 15.08
N ALA A 282 8.87 2.26 15.98
CA ALA A 282 7.50 1.80 16.26
C ALA A 282 6.57 1.90 15.05
N ILE A 283 6.57 3.03 14.33
CA ILE A 283 5.77 3.23 13.11
C ILE A 283 6.16 2.22 12.02
N LEU A 284 7.47 2.02 11.80
CA LEU A 284 7.98 1.05 10.83
C LEU A 284 7.57 -0.38 11.19
N PHE A 285 7.63 -0.75 12.48
CA PHE A 285 7.21 -2.07 12.95
C PHE A 285 5.69 -2.29 12.85
N GLU A 286 4.86 -1.33 13.29
CA GLU A 286 3.39 -1.45 13.24
C GLU A 286 2.87 -1.68 11.81
N HIS A 287 3.46 -0.99 10.84
CA HIS A 287 3.07 -1.07 9.42
C HIS A 287 3.85 -2.17 8.65
N ALA A 288 4.61 -3.01 9.36
CA ALA A 288 5.46 -4.06 8.82
C ALA A 288 6.37 -3.57 7.68
N ILE A 289 6.99 -2.39 7.83
CA ILE A 289 7.87 -1.79 6.83
C ILE A 289 9.26 -2.39 6.96
N HIS A 290 9.66 -3.12 5.92
CA HIS A 290 10.98 -3.72 5.84
C HIS A 290 12.02 -2.63 5.56
N HIS A 291 12.76 -2.28 6.61
CA HIS A 291 13.79 -1.23 6.64
C HIS A 291 15.18 -1.80 6.94
N VAL A 292 15.34 -3.12 6.79
CA VAL A 292 16.63 -3.81 6.92
C VAL A 292 17.48 -3.51 5.68
N ASP A 293 18.80 -3.61 5.81
CA ASP A 293 19.73 -3.55 4.68
C ASP A 293 19.43 -4.62 3.63
N PHE A 294 19.73 -4.31 2.36
CA PHE A 294 19.51 -5.23 1.25
C PHE A 294 20.41 -6.47 1.36
N SER A 295 19.85 -7.64 1.07
CA SER A 295 20.57 -8.91 1.21
C SER A 295 21.78 -9.01 0.25
N PRO A 296 22.85 -9.76 0.59
CA PRO A 296 24.00 -9.96 -0.28
C PRO A 296 23.62 -10.52 -1.66
N GLU A 297 22.61 -11.38 -1.72
CA GLU A 297 22.09 -11.97 -2.96
C GLU A 297 21.38 -10.92 -3.83
N SER A 298 20.64 -10.00 -3.20
CA SER A 298 19.97 -8.89 -3.88
C SER A 298 20.98 -7.86 -4.40
N LEU A 299 22.04 -7.60 -3.64
CA LEU A 299 23.15 -6.72 -4.05
C LEU A 299 24.01 -7.37 -5.15
N ALA A 300 24.19 -8.70 -5.14
CA ALA A 300 24.88 -9.44 -6.20
C ALA A 300 24.14 -9.46 -7.55
N CYS A 301 22.87 -9.04 -7.59
CA CYS A 301 22.13 -8.82 -8.83
C CYS A 301 22.44 -7.45 -9.50
N LEU A 302 23.15 -6.55 -8.82
CA LEU A 302 23.54 -5.24 -9.38
C LEU A 302 24.70 -5.39 -10.38
N PRO A 303 24.77 -4.53 -11.41
CA PRO A 303 25.91 -4.53 -12.33
C PRO A 303 27.20 -4.08 -11.61
N MET A 304 28.34 -4.60 -12.08
CA MET A 304 29.65 -4.19 -11.53
C MET A 304 29.94 -2.71 -11.80
N LEU A 305 30.46 -2.02 -10.80
CA LEU A 305 30.84 -0.61 -10.87
C LEU A 305 32.32 -0.45 -11.28
N PRO A 306 32.67 0.59 -12.08
CA PRO A 306 31.78 1.59 -12.68
C PRO A 306 31.02 1.02 -13.88
N TRP A 307 29.68 1.12 -13.83
CA TRP A 307 28.82 0.65 -14.92
C TRP A 307 28.79 1.64 -16.08
N ARG A 308 28.54 1.14 -17.29
CA ARG A 308 28.27 1.92 -18.51
C ARG A 308 27.22 1.18 -19.34
N ILE A 309 26.47 1.93 -20.15
CA ILE A 309 25.51 1.37 -21.11
C ILE A 309 26.28 0.47 -22.11
N PRO A 310 25.88 -0.81 -22.31
CA PRO A 310 26.48 -1.69 -23.31
C PRO A 310 26.28 -1.17 -24.74
N SER A 311 27.25 -1.40 -25.63
CA SER A 311 27.20 -0.96 -27.03
C SER A 311 25.95 -1.46 -27.76
N GLU A 312 25.49 -2.67 -27.45
CA GLU A 312 24.32 -3.31 -28.05
C GLU A 312 23.01 -2.61 -27.70
N GLU A 313 22.95 -1.82 -26.62
CA GLU A 313 21.75 -1.05 -26.28
C GLU A 313 21.62 0.22 -27.11
N PHE A 314 22.72 0.79 -27.62
CA PHE A 314 22.66 1.94 -28.55
C PHE A 314 22.09 1.57 -29.93
N GLU A 315 22.30 0.33 -30.38
CA GLU A 315 21.75 -0.19 -31.64
C GLU A 315 20.26 -0.59 -31.52
N LYS A 316 19.81 -0.99 -30.32
CA LYS A 316 18.41 -1.42 -30.08
C LYS A 316 17.47 -0.29 -29.68
N ARG A 317 18.00 0.77 -29.05
CA ARG A 317 17.19 1.85 -28.45
C ARG A 317 17.21 3.08 -29.34
N LYS A 318 16.09 3.81 -29.36
CA LYS A 318 16.00 5.07 -30.09
C LYS A 318 16.78 6.15 -29.32
N ASP A 319 17.78 6.74 -29.95
CA ASP A 319 18.62 7.77 -29.34
C ASP A 319 17.87 9.11 -29.26
N PHE A 320 17.76 9.64 -28.04
CA PHE A 320 17.16 10.94 -27.71
C PHE A 320 18.14 11.83 -26.92
N ARG A 321 19.44 11.48 -26.86
CA ARG A 321 20.49 12.31 -26.20
C ARG A 321 20.69 13.67 -26.86
N ASP A 322 20.26 13.80 -28.11
CA ASP A 322 20.30 15.04 -28.89
C ASP A 322 19.09 15.98 -28.66
N LEU A 323 18.10 15.59 -27.84
CA LEU A 323 16.92 16.39 -27.49
C LEU A 323 17.13 17.19 -26.19
N CYS A 324 16.43 18.32 -26.05
CA CYS A 324 16.41 19.07 -24.80
C CYS A 324 15.52 18.34 -23.78
N VAL A 325 16.14 17.46 -22.99
CA VAL A 325 15.49 16.64 -21.96
C VAL A 325 15.89 17.14 -20.57
N PHE A 326 14.95 17.34 -19.65
CA PHE A 326 15.22 17.77 -18.26
C PHE A 326 14.21 17.15 -17.28
N THR A 327 14.52 17.13 -15.99
CA THR A 327 13.59 16.68 -14.93
C THR A 327 13.00 17.87 -14.16
N ILE A 328 11.83 17.70 -13.54
CA ILE A 328 11.20 18.71 -12.66
C ILE A 328 10.73 18.01 -11.38
N ASP A 329 11.47 18.23 -10.30
CA ASP A 329 11.39 17.44 -9.07
C ASP A 329 11.30 18.30 -7.80
N PRO A 330 11.04 17.70 -6.62
CA PRO A 330 11.45 18.32 -5.36
C PRO A 330 12.97 18.57 -5.36
N SER A 331 13.41 19.72 -4.81
CA SER A 331 14.83 20.05 -4.69
C SER A 331 15.65 18.94 -4.02
N THR A 332 15.08 18.30 -2.99
CA THR A 332 15.64 17.17 -2.22
C THR A 332 15.58 15.79 -2.90
N ALA A 333 14.99 15.67 -4.10
CA ALA A 333 14.87 14.39 -4.79
C ALA A 333 16.23 13.81 -5.24
N THR A 334 16.34 12.49 -5.17
CA THR A 334 17.54 11.70 -5.49
C THR A 334 17.22 10.56 -6.46
N ASP A 335 16.07 9.92 -6.28
CA ASP A 335 15.42 8.98 -7.18
C ASP A 335 14.56 9.71 -8.23
N LEU A 336 15.20 10.18 -9.32
CA LEU A 336 14.55 10.90 -10.42
C LEU A 336 13.96 9.88 -11.42
N ASP A 337 12.66 9.62 -11.31
CA ASP A 337 11.94 8.65 -12.16
C ASP A 337 11.66 9.14 -13.58
N ASP A 338 11.37 10.44 -13.73
CA ASP A 338 10.77 10.99 -14.96
C ASP A 338 11.46 12.27 -15.47
N ALA A 339 11.53 12.38 -16.79
CA ALA A 339 12.09 13.50 -17.51
C ALA A 339 11.19 13.89 -18.69
N LEU A 340 11.24 15.16 -19.07
CA LEU A 340 10.37 15.77 -20.08
C LEU A 340 11.20 16.36 -21.23
N SER A 341 10.63 16.36 -22.43
CA SER A 341 11.12 17.14 -23.57
C SER A 341 9.97 17.66 -24.42
N VAL A 342 10.25 18.65 -25.27
CA VAL A 342 9.31 19.11 -26.29
C VAL A 342 10.04 19.56 -27.55
N GLU A 343 9.51 19.20 -28.71
CA GLU A 343 9.96 19.67 -30.03
C GLU A 343 8.81 20.40 -30.74
N LYS A 344 9.12 21.48 -31.46
CA LYS A 344 8.14 22.16 -32.33
C LYS A 344 8.22 21.56 -33.74
N LEU A 345 7.20 20.80 -34.15
CA LEU A 345 7.16 20.18 -35.49
C LEU A 345 6.60 21.15 -36.55
N SER A 346 5.62 21.96 -36.18
CA SER A 346 5.04 23.03 -37.01
C SER A 346 4.53 24.17 -36.11
N ASP A 347 3.89 25.19 -36.68
CA ASP A 347 3.25 26.24 -35.87
C ASP A 347 2.08 25.72 -35.02
N ASP A 348 1.40 24.66 -35.44
CA ASP A 348 0.20 24.13 -34.77
C ASP A 348 0.38 22.76 -34.10
N ILE A 349 1.53 22.10 -34.30
CA ILE A 349 1.84 20.76 -33.78
C ILE A 349 3.17 20.78 -33.02
N ILE A 350 3.14 20.29 -31.78
CA ILE A 350 4.32 20.02 -30.95
C ILE A 350 4.44 18.53 -30.68
N ARG A 351 5.66 18.01 -30.58
CA ARG A 351 5.93 16.68 -30.03
C ARG A 351 6.27 16.83 -28.56
N VAL A 352 5.51 16.21 -27.68
CA VAL A 352 5.78 16.15 -26.24
C VAL A 352 6.37 14.79 -25.90
N GLY A 353 7.52 14.77 -25.22
CA GLY A 353 8.17 13.55 -24.73
C GLY A 353 8.08 13.42 -23.21
N VAL A 354 7.69 12.22 -22.76
CA VAL A 354 7.83 11.77 -21.37
C VAL A 354 8.78 10.56 -21.39
N HIS A 355 9.85 10.64 -20.61
CA HIS A 355 10.93 9.66 -20.55
C HIS A 355 11.03 9.14 -19.11
N ILE A 356 10.76 7.86 -18.88
CA ILE A 356 10.76 7.23 -17.56
C ILE A 356 12.00 6.34 -17.41
N ALA A 357 12.62 6.30 -16.23
CA ALA A 357 13.74 5.41 -15.90
C ALA A 357 13.44 3.93 -16.26
N ASP A 358 14.26 3.30 -17.11
CA ASP A 358 14.08 1.88 -17.49
C ASP A 358 14.61 0.93 -16.41
N THR A 359 13.97 0.96 -15.25
CA THR A 359 14.26 0.07 -14.12
C THR A 359 14.10 -1.40 -14.50
N SER A 360 13.25 -1.71 -15.48
CA SER A 360 13.00 -3.07 -15.96
C SER A 360 14.20 -3.72 -16.66
N PHE A 361 15.18 -2.92 -17.11
CA PHE A 361 16.47 -3.42 -17.61
C PHE A 361 17.37 -3.95 -16.48
N PHE A 362 17.33 -3.32 -15.30
CA PHE A 362 18.18 -3.68 -14.16
C PHE A 362 17.51 -4.73 -13.25
N VAL A 363 16.21 -4.61 -13.01
CA VAL A 363 15.44 -5.53 -12.15
C VAL A 363 14.84 -6.64 -13.03
N MET A 364 15.62 -7.69 -13.27
CA MET A 364 15.22 -8.84 -14.09
C MET A 364 14.31 -9.82 -13.31
N PRO A 365 13.30 -10.45 -13.95
CA PRO A 365 12.28 -11.22 -13.25
C PRO A 365 12.78 -12.57 -12.69
N ASP A 366 12.31 -12.93 -11.49
CA ASP A 366 12.76 -14.05 -10.64
C ASP A 366 14.21 -13.93 -10.12
N THR A 367 14.75 -12.71 -10.00
CA THR A 367 16.03 -12.48 -9.29
C THR A 367 15.80 -12.21 -7.79
N ALA A 368 16.86 -12.28 -6.97
CA ALA A 368 16.77 -11.90 -5.56
C ALA A 368 16.35 -10.43 -5.39
N LEU A 369 16.90 -9.55 -6.24
CA LEU A 369 16.53 -8.13 -6.31
C LEU A 369 15.06 -7.91 -6.70
N ASP A 370 14.51 -8.75 -7.58
CA ASP A 370 13.08 -8.72 -7.96
C ASP A 370 12.17 -9.15 -6.80
N ALA A 371 12.52 -10.24 -6.11
CA ALA A 371 11.80 -10.70 -4.94
C ALA A 371 11.82 -9.66 -3.79
N GLU A 372 12.95 -8.99 -3.58
CA GLU A 372 13.11 -7.91 -2.60
C GLU A 372 12.31 -6.64 -3.01
N ALA A 373 12.34 -6.27 -4.29
CA ALA A 373 11.54 -5.18 -4.84
C ALA A 373 10.03 -5.45 -4.68
N GLN A 374 9.59 -6.70 -4.92
CA GLN A 374 8.22 -7.14 -4.69
C GLN A 374 7.84 -7.09 -3.21
N LEU A 375 8.71 -7.59 -2.32
CA LEU A 375 8.52 -7.58 -0.85
C LEU A 375 8.35 -6.16 -0.31
N ARG A 376 9.16 -5.20 -0.79
CA ARG A 376 9.02 -3.78 -0.42
C ARG A 376 7.81 -3.13 -1.09
N SER A 377 7.56 -3.45 -2.37
CA SER A 377 6.49 -2.94 -3.26
C SER A 377 6.45 -1.43 -3.53
N THR A 378 6.90 -0.60 -2.60
CA THR A 378 6.96 0.87 -2.72
C THR A 378 8.05 1.40 -1.80
N SER A 379 8.75 2.47 -2.21
CA SER A 379 9.56 3.25 -1.27
C SER A 379 8.63 3.96 -0.28
N VAL A 380 9.07 4.10 0.98
CA VAL A 380 8.34 4.84 2.02
C VAL A 380 9.11 6.12 2.34
N TYR A 381 8.44 7.26 2.22
CA TYR A 381 9.01 8.58 2.51
C TYR A 381 8.47 9.05 3.86
N LEU A 382 9.34 9.10 4.86
CA LEU A 382 9.13 9.78 6.13
C LEU A 382 9.83 11.14 6.08
N LEU A 383 9.41 12.11 6.89
CA LEU A 383 9.83 13.52 6.80
C LEU A 383 11.36 13.78 6.85
N GLN A 384 12.13 12.87 7.45
CA GLN A 384 13.60 12.93 7.54
C GLN A 384 14.27 11.60 7.12
N HIS A 385 13.52 10.67 6.49
CA HIS A 385 14.05 9.34 6.18
C HIS A 385 13.30 8.64 5.04
N LYS A 386 14.04 8.21 4.01
CA LYS A 386 13.52 7.37 2.91
C LYS A 386 13.89 5.91 3.19
N VAL A 387 12.90 5.02 3.22
CA VAL A 387 13.10 3.57 3.15
C VAL A 387 12.92 3.17 1.68
N PRO A 388 14.00 2.90 0.93
CA PRO A 388 13.89 2.70 -0.51
C PRO A 388 13.45 1.27 -0.87
N MET A 389 12.73 1.14 -1.99
CA MET A 389 12.32 -0.13 -2.57
C MET A 389 13.47 -0.90 -3.22
N LEU A 390 14.46 -0.18 -3.76
CA LEU A 390 15.62 -0.71 -4.48
C LEU A 390 16.91 -0.19 -3.82
N PRO A 391 18.06 -0.86 -3.97
CA PRO A 391 19.33 -0.38 -3.44
C PRO A 391 19.65 1.04 -3.95
N PRO A 392 20.13 1.98 -3.09
CA PRO A 392 20.43 3.36 -3.50
C PRO A 392 21.33 3.48 -4.72
N VAL A 393 22.31 2.58 -4.87
CA VAL A 393 23.17 2.47 -6.06
C VAL A 393 22.36 2.38 -7.36
N LEU A 394 21.22 1.69 -7.34
CA LEU A 394 20.31 1.56 -8.49
C LEU A 394 19.33 2.73 -8.55
N SER A 395 18.65 3.06 -7.44
CA SER A 395 17.56 4.04 -7.43
C SER A 395 18.00 5.50 -7.48
N GLU A 396 19.21 5.84 -7.03
CA GLU A 396 19.70 7.22 -6.90
C GLU A 396 20.84 7.54 -7.87
N ASP A 397 21.61 6.53 -8.30
CA ASP A 397 22.50 6.64 -9.46
C ASP A 397 21.97 5.87 -10.68
N LEU A 398 22.25 4.57 -10.81
CA LEU A 398 22.28 3.88 -12.11
C LEU A 398 21.02 4.11 -12.96
N GLY A 399 19.84 3.91 -12.36
CA GLY A 399 18.53 4.11 -13.01
C GLY A 399 17.96 5.53 -12.90
N SER A 400 18.44 6.34 -11.95
CA SER A 400 18.00 7.73 -11.78
C SER A 400 18.39 8.58 -13.00
N LEU A 401 17.47 9.42 -13.47
CA LEU A 401 17.64 10.26 -14.67
C LEU A 401 18.53 11.50 -14.44
N ASN A 402 19.62 11.30 -13.69
CA ASN A 402 20.56 12.33 -13.28
C ASN A 402 21.13 13.14 -14.47
N PRO A 403 21.28 14.48 -14.31
CA PRO A 403 21.73 15.36 -15.37
C PRO A 403 23.19 15.10 -15.76
N GLY A 404 23.53 15.46 -17.00
CA GLY A 404 24.88 15.35 -17.54
C GLY A 404 25.32 13.94 -17.94
N ALA A 405 24.55 12.89 -17.62
CA ALA A 405 24.86 11.49 -17.90
C ALA A 405 23.91 10.85 -18.93
N ASP A 406 24.42 9.91 -19.74
CA ASP A 406 23.61 9.07 -20.62
C ASP A 406 22.86 8.02 -19.78
N LYS A 407 21.53 7.95 -19.91
CA LYS A 407 20.65 7.10 -19.08
C LYS A 407 19.67 6.29 -19.93
N LEU A 408 19.35 5.08 -19.48
CA LEU A 408 18.38 4.19 -20.12
C LEU A 408 16.96 4.56 -19.71
N ALA A 409 16.10 4.82 -20.69
CA ALA A 409 14.72 5.21 -20.46
C ALA A 409 13.71 4.39 -21.27
N PHE A 410 12.46 4.39 -20.80
CA PHE A 410 11.27 3.97 -21.50
C PHE A 410 10.46 5.23 -21.79
N SER A 411 10.34 5.60 -23.06
CA SER A 411 9.73 6.85 -23.47
C SER A 411 8.39 6.66 -24.16
N ILE A 412 7.55 7.68 -24.02
CA ILE A 412 6.34 7.90 -24.80
C ILE A 412 6.44 9.30 -25.40
N THR A 413 6.15 9.44 -26.69
CA THR A 413 6.07 10.74 -27.35
C THR A 413 4.74 10.88 -28.07
N TRP A 414 4.07 12.02 -27.91
CA TRP A 414 2.81 12.34 -28.59
C TRP A 414 2.98 13.58 -29.46
N ASP A 415 2.42 13.56 -30.66
CA ASP A 415 2.29 14.73 -31.51
C ASP A 415 0.93 15.37 -31.20
N ILE A 416 0.93 16.54 -30.57
CA ILE A 416 -0.27 17.17 -30.00
C ILE A 416 -0.55 18.51 -30.70
N ASN A 417 -1.81 18.75 -31.07
CA ASN A 417 -2.24 20.03 -31.63
C ASN A 417 -2.44 21.12 -30.54
N ARG A 418 -2.60 22.39 -30.96
CA ARG A 418 -2.92 23.52 -30.04
C ARG A 418 -4.21 23.38 -29.22
N VAL A 419 -5.08 22.42 -29.53
CA VAL A 419 -6.36 22.15 -28.83
C VAL A 419 -6.23 20.99 -27.83
N GLY A 420 -5.06 20.34 -27.76
CA GLY A 420 -4.80 19.20 -26.89
C GLY A 420 -5.31 17.87 -27.44
N ASP A 421 -5.55 17.73 -28.75
CA ASP A 421 -5.77 16.44 -29.40
C ASP A 421 -4.44 15.79 -29.78
N ILE A 422 -4.34 14.49 -29.50
CA ILE A 422 -3.24 13.63 -29.90
C ILE A 422 -3.45 13.23 -31.37
N LEU A 423 -2.51 13.59 -32.23
CA LEU A 423 -2.51 13.27 -33.66
C LEU A 423 -1.76 11.97 -33.97
N ASP A 424 -0.63 11.75 -33.30
CA ASP A 424 0.19 10.54 -33.37
C ASP A 424 0.79 10.22 -31.98
N GLN A 425 1.16 8.96 -31.76
CA GLN A 425 1.83 8.52 -30.54
C GLN A 425 2.81 7.37 -30.80
N TRP A 426 4.00 7.46 -30.21
CA TRP A 426 5.07 6.46 -30.25
C TRP A 426 5.47 6.05 -28.83
N ILE A 427 5.82 4.78 -28.64
CA ILE A 427 6.20 4.18 -27.36
C ILE A 427 7.42 3.29 -27.60
N GLY A 428 8.48 3.41 -26.79
CA GLY A 428 9.65 2.55 -26.93
C GLY A 428 10.77 2.82 -25.94
N ARG A 429 11.76 1.92 -25.94
CA ARG A 429 13.00 2.11 -25.18
C ARG A 429 13.94 3.08 -25.88
N THR A 430 14.58 3.91 -25.07
CA THR A 430 15.43 5.02 -25.52
C THR A 430 16.69 5.11 -24.68
N ILE A 431 17.63 5.93 -25.17
CA ILE A 431 18.72 6.49 -24.37
C ILE A 431 18.53 8.00 -24.39
N ILE A 432 18.53 8.61 -23.21
CA ILE A 432 18.43 10.07 -23.02
C ILE A 432 19.68 10.61 -22.34
N ARG A 433 19.86 11.93 -22.37
CA ARG A 433 20.83 12.64 -21.55
C ARG A 433 20.16 13.89 -21.00
N SER A 434 19.85 13.90 -19.71
CA SER A 434 19.21 15.05 -19.07
C SER A 434 20.18 16.25 -19.05
N CYS A 435 19.73 17.42 -19.52
CA CYS A 435 20.55 18.63 -19.56
C CYS A 435 20.60 19.33 -18.20
N CYS A 436 19.54 19.27 -17.39
CA CYS A 436 19.51 19.78 -16.02
C CYS A 436 18.40 19.11 -15.17
N LYS A 437 18.54 19.19 -13.84
CA LYS A 437 17.49 18.87 -12.85
C LYS A 437 16.90 20.19 -12.36
N LEU A 438 15.64 20.49 -12.68
CA LEU A 438 14.92 21.64 -12.15
C LEU A 438 14.17 21.27 -10.86
N SER A 439 14.05 22.23 -9.94
CA SER A 439 13.07 22.15 -8.86
C SER A 439 11.69 22.65 -9.31
N TYR A 440 10.62 22.23 -8.64
CA TYR A 440 9.27 22.76 -8.88
C TYR A 440 9.21 24.29 -8.75
N GLU A 441 9.97 24.89 -7.84
CA GLU A 441 10.06 26.33 -7.63
C GLU A 441 10.78 27.02 -8.80
N GLN A 442 11.92 26.48 -9.25
CA GLN A 442 12.64 26.99 -10.42
C GLN A 442 11.77 26.91 -11.69
N ALA A 443 11.09 25.78 -11.92
CA ALA A 443 10.18 25.62 -13.05
C ALA A 443 8.98 26.57 -12.99
N HIS A 444 8.49 26.93 -11.79
CA HIS A 444 7.44 27.94 -11.62
C HIS A 444 7.94 29.37 -11.86
N ASP A 445 9.14 29.74 -11.40
CA ASP A 445 9.74 31.04 -11.70
C ASP A 445 10.03 31.21 -13.23
N ILE A 446 10.26 30.12 -13.98
CA ILE A 446 10.32 30.13 -15.46
C ILE A 446 8.94 30.40 -16.08
N ILE A 447 7.89 29.76 -15.56
CA ILE A 447 6.50 29.87 -16.03
C ILE A 447 5.94 31.28 -15.79
N ASP A 448 6.21 31.85 -14.60
CA ASP A 448 5.73 33.17 -14.18
C ASP A 448 6.62 34.32 -14.70
N GLU A 449 7.58 34.02 -15.57
CA GLU A 449 8.52 34.98 -16.19
C GLU A 449 9.35 35.81 -15.20
N ARG A 450 9.56 35.29 -13.98
CA ARG A 450 10.31 35.95 -12.90
C ARG A 450 11.84 35.86 -13.06
N LEU A 451 12.31 35.03 -14.00
CA LEU A 451 13.71 34.88 -14.36
C LEU A 451 14.04 35.74 -15.58
N ASP A 452 14.66 36.89 -15.34
CA ASP A 452 15.29 37.69 -16.39
C ASP A 452 16.58 37.00 -16.89
N ILE A 453 16.59 36.66 -18.18
CA ILE A 453 17.72 36.01 -18.85
C ILE A 453 19.00 36.86 -18.76
N ASN A 454 18.88 38.20 -18.71
CA ASN A 454 20.04 39.09 -18.63
C ASN A 454 20.73 39.04 -17.25
N SER A 455 19.99 38.66 -16.20
CA SER A 455 20.53 38.52 -14.84
C SER A 455 21.36 37.24 -14.65
N LEU A 456 21.27 36.26 -15.56
CA LEU A 456 22.03 35.00 -15.50
C LEU A 456 23.54 35.20 -15.65
N SER A 457 23.97 36.24 -16.36
CA SER A 457 25.38 36.54 -16.64
C SER A 457 26.21 36.94 -15.41
N ASN A 458 25.58 37.27 -14.28
CA ASN A 458 26.21 37.87 -13.10
C ASN A 458 26.44 36.89 -11.93
N GLY A 459 26.50 35.58 -12.19
CA GLY A 459 27.05 34.58 -11.25
C GLY A 459 26.19 34.19 -10.03
N ASN A 460 25.11 34.92 -9.73
CA ASN A 460 24.13 34.55 -8.70
C ASN A 460 23.17 33.44 -9.21
N SER A 461 23.71 32.27 -9.54
CA SER A 461 22.94 31.15 -10.10
C SER A 461 21.94 30.56 -9.11
N ARG A 462 20.70 31.05 -9.16
CA ARG A 462 19.50 30.36 -8.66
C ARG A 462 19.15 29.10 -9.46
N LEU A 463 19.76 28.91 -10.63
CA LEU A 463 19.53 27.80 -11.55
C LEU A 463 20.63 26.73 -11.42
N PRO A 464 20.34 25.45 -11.74
CA PRO A 464 21.31 24.35 -11.69
C PRO A 464 22.42 24.48 -12.75
N GLU A 465 23.38 23.56 -12.73
CA GLU A 465 24.29 23.34 -13.87
C GLU A 465 23.49 22.87 -15.10
N LEU A 466 23.95 23.26 -16.29
CA LEU A 466 23.36 22.91 -17.57
C LEU A 466 24.41 22.17 -18.41
N HIS A 467 24.06 20.98 -18.90
CA HIS A 467 24.97 20.09 -19.62
C HIS A 467 24.50 19.82 -21.06
N GLY A 468 25.45 19.47 -21.93
CA GLY A 468 25.19 19.16 -23.33
C GLY A 468 25.39 20.37 -24.23
N LYS A 469 24.51 20.54 -25.23
CA LYS A 469 24.61 21.52 -26.31
C LYS A 469 23.55 22.64 -26.26
N PHE A 470 22.80 22.71 -25.16
CA PHE A 470 21.61 23.55 -25.02
C PHE A 470 21.92 24.82 -24.23
N GLU A 471 21.20 25.90 -24.52
CA GLU A 471 21.23 27.13 -23.74
C GLU A 471 20.06 27.20 -22.75
N TRP A 472 20.18 28.05 -21.72
CA TRP A 472 19.08 28.28 -20.77
C TRP A 472 17.79 28.74 -21.44
N LYS A 473 17.90 29.40 -22.59
CA LYS A 473 16.77 29.78 -23.44
C LYS A 473 15.97 28.57 -23.94
N ASP A 474 16.64 27.51 -24.39
CA ASP A 474 16.00 26.30 -24.90
C ASP A 474 15.17 25.62 -23.81
N VAL A 475 15.70 25.56 -22.58
CA VAL A 475 15.01 25.01 -21.39
C VAL A 475 13.83 25.90 -21.00
N ILE A 476 13.99 27.22 -20.99
CA ILE A 476 12.93 28.20 -20.66
C ILE A 476 11.77 28.10 -21.66
N ASP A 477 12.05 28.11 -22.96
CA ASP A 477 11.03 28.02 -24.00
C ASP A 477 10.36 26.62 -24.00
N SER A 478 11.10 25.56 -23.69
CA SER A 478 10.56 24.20 -23.52
C SER A 478 9.60 24.10 -22.34
N VAL A 479 9.99 24.55 -21.14
CA VAL A 479 9.13 24.56 -19.94
C VAL A 479 7.87 25.38 -20.18
N ARG A 480 7.97 26.54 -20.83
CA ARG A 480 6.82 27.38 -21.18
C ARG A 480 5.88 26.70 -22.18
N MET A 481 6.42 25.98 -23.17
CA MET A 481 5.63 25.25 -24.15
C MET A 481 4.92 24.02 -23.54
N LEU A 482 5.61 23.28 -22.66
CA LEU A 482 5.03 22.20 -21.86
C LEU A 482 3.94 22.72 -20.91
N ASN A 483 4.15 23.86 -20.25
CA ASN A 483 3.14 24.47 -19.38
C ASN A 483 1.86 24.79 -20.15
N ARG A 484 1.98 25.44 -21.33
CA ARG A 484 0.83 25.80 -22.17
C ARG A 484 -0.02 24.58 -22.54
N ILE A 485 0.59 23.50 -23.04
CA ILE A 485 -0.16 22.29 -23.41
C ILE A 485 -0.72 21.56 -22.18
N SER A 486 0.00 21.56 -21.04
CA SER A 486 -0.51 20.96 -19.81
C SER A 486 -1.79 21.65 -19.30
N MET A 487 -1.91 22.98 -19.42
CA MET A 487 -3.14 23.68 -19.05
C MET A 487 -4.31 23.28 -19.95
N THR A 488 -4.10 23.15 -21.27
CA THR A 488 -5.13 22.66 -22.21
C THR A 488 -5.56 21.22 -21.88
N LEU A 489 -4.62 20.34 -21.55
CA LEU A 489 -4.92 18.96 -21.11
C LEU A 489 -5.70 18.93 -19.79
N LYS A 490 -5.34 19.78 -18.83
CA LYS A 490 -6.05 19.95 -17.54
C LYS A 490 -7.48 20.42 -17.73
N GLU A 491 -7.69 21.47 -18.55
CA GLU A 491 -9.03 21.98 -18.87
C GLU A 491 -9.91 20.91 -19.53
N ARG A 492 -9.35 20.16 -20.49
CA ARG A 492 -10.02 19.01 -21.11
C ARG A 492 -10.40 17.95 -20.06
N ARG A 493 -9.46 17.55 -19.20
CA ARG A 493 -9.67 16.54 -18.14
C ARG A 493 -10.78 16.93 -17.17
N PHE A 494 -10.89 18.20 -16.79
CA PHE A 494 -12.00 18.69 -15.95
C PHE A 494 -13.33 18.79 -16.71
N LYS A 495 -13.33 19.21 -17.98
CA LYS A 495 -14.50 19.20 -18.86
C LYS A 495 -15.06 17.78 -19.09
N ASP A 496 -14.17 16.79 -19.19
CA ASP A 496 -14.50 15.36 -19.32
C ASP A 496 -14.89 14.72 -17.97
N GLY A 497 -14.95 15.51 -16.89
CA GLY A 497 -15.60 15.14 -15.63
C GLY A 497 -14.69 14.71 -14.49
N ALA A 498 -13.40 15.05 -14.51
CA ALA A 498 -12.51 14.81 -13.38
C ALA A 498 -12.95 15.58 -12.11
N LEU A 499 -12.58 15.04 -10.94
CA LEU A 499 -12.95 15.55 -9.62
C LEU A 499 -11.70 15.90 -8.81
N TRP A 500 -11.54 17.19 -8.51
CA TRP A 500 -10.53 17.68 -7.59
C TRP A 500 -11.05 17.67 -6.14
N LEU A 501 -10.27 17.07 -5.23
CA LEU A 501 -10.49 17.03 -3.78
C LEU A 501 -9.12 17.03 -3.06
N ASP A 502 -8.26 17.99 -3.39
CA ASP A 502 -6.99 18.23 -2.67
C ASP A 502 -7.20 19.28 -1.57
N SER A 503 -6.31 19.33 -0.58
CA SER A 503 -6.36 20.29 0.53
C SER A 503 -4.95 20.72 0.91
N PRO A 504 -4.73 21.96 1.36
CA PRO A 504 -3.39 22.47 1.67
C PRO A 504 -2.70 21.57 2.70
N LYS A 505 -1.46 21.19 2.41
CA LYS A 505 -0.69 20.25 3.24
C LYS A 505 0.27 21.01 4.14
N LEU A 506 0.46 20.52 5.36
CA LEU A 506 1.45 21.06 6.27
C LEU A 506 2.83 20.49 5.93
N VAL A 507 3.80 21.36 5.64
CA VAL A 507 5.22 21.01 5.51
C VAL A 507 5.96 21.54 6.72
N LEU A 508 6.60 20.63 7.46
CA LEU A 508 7.41 20.97 8.63
C LEU A 508 8.82 21.40 8.19
N LEU A 509 9.37 22.41 8.86
CA LEU A 509 10.73 22.91 8.66
C LEU A 509 11.64 22.38 9.77
N PHE A 510 12.83 21.92 9.39
CA PHE A 510 13.76 21.19 10.27
C PHE A 510 15.07 21.95 10.45
N ASP A 511 15.62 21.88 11.67
CA ASP A 511 16.98 22.35 11.98
C ASP A 511 18.04 21.29 11.59
N GLU A 512 19.32 21.66 11.65
CA GLU A 512 20.46 20.80 11.28
C GLU A 512 20.52 19.48 12.10
N CYS A 513 19.85 19.45 13.26
CA CYS A 513 19.73 18.27 14.12
C CYS A 513 18.54 17.36 13.74
N GLY A 514 17.79 17.68 12.67
CA GLY A 514 16.61 16.95 12.24
C GLY A 514 15.38 17.16 13.14
N LEU A 515 15.38 18.18 14.01
CA LEU A 515 14.24 18.53 14.85
C LEU A 515 13.38 19.59 14.14
N PRO A 516 12.05 19.50 14.22
CA PRO A 516 11.20 20.52 13.62
C PRO A 516 11.30 21.82 14.43
N PHE A 517 11.29 22.97 13.75
CA PHE A 517 11.27 24.29 14.40
C PHE A 517 10.08 25.15 13.96
N ASP A 518 9.56 24.95 12.75
CA ASP A 518 8.36 25.64 12.27
C ASP A 518 7.58 24.84 11.22
N SER A 519 6.51 25.40 10.67
CA SER A 519 5.65 24.73 9.68
C SER A 519 4.93 25.69 8.73
N ASN A 520 5.01 25.42 7.43
CA ASN A 520 4.32 26.18 6.38
C ASN A 520 3.17 25.36 5.78
N LEU A 521 2.17 26.06 5.21
CA LEU A 521 1.24 25.44 4.27
C LEU A 521 1.90 25.36 2.88
N HIS A 522 1.82 24.21 2.25
CA HIS A 522 2.34 23.95 0.91
C HIS A 522 1.20 23.96 -0.11
N GLU A 523 1.24 24.94 -1.01
CA GLU A 523 0.29 25.14 -2.11
C GLU A 523 0.84 24.57 -3.42
N ARG A 524 -0.07 24.03 -4.26
CA ARG A 524 0.32 23.43 -5.54
C ARG A 524 0.44 24.49 -6.65
N ILE A 525 1.66 25.00 -6.81
CA ILE A 525 2.09 25.91 -7.89
C ILE A 525 2.06 25.27 -9.29
N SER A 526 2.06 26.11 -10.34
CA SER A 526 1.85 25.75 -11.77
C SER A 526 2.67 24.55 -12.26
N SER A 527 3.95 24.47 -11.89
CA SER A 527 4.86 23.39 -12.26
C SER A 527 4.42 22.00 -11.76
N HIS A 528 3.73 21.91 -10.61
CA HIS A 528 3.15 20.65 -10.13
C HIS A 528 1.99 20.16 -11.00
N PHE A 529 1.31 21.05 -11.72
CA PHE A 529 0.26 20.67 -12.68
C PHE A 529 0.85 20.28 -14.02
N LEU A 530 1.92 20.97 -14.47
CA LEU A 530 2.67 20.61 -15.67
C LEU A 530 3.11 19.13 -15.63
N VAL A 531 3.76 18.73 -14.54
CA VAL A 531 4.18 17.32 -14.37
C VAL A 531 2.98 16.39 -14.19
N GLU A 532 1.95 16.77 -13.41
CA GLU A 532 0.76 15.93 -13.19
C GLU A 532 0.07 15.53 -14.51
N GLU A 533 -0.26 16.47 -15.40
CA GLU A 533 -1.01 16.15 -16.62
C GLU A 533 -0.21 15.25 -17.58
N LEU A 534 1.10 15.48 -17.71
CA LEU A 534 1.96 14.68 -18.58
C LEU A 534 2.18 13.26 -18.02
N MET A 535 2.32 13.12 -16.69
CA MET A 535 2.37 11.82 -16.05
C MET A 535 1.02 11.10 -16.12
N LEU A 536 -0.11 11.81 -15.97
CA LEU A 536 -1.44 11.23 -16.20
C LEU A 536 -1.56 10.73 -17.64
N LEU A 537 -1.12 11.49 -18.63
CA LEU A 537 -1.15 11.12 -20.05
C LEU A 537 -0.32 9.85 -20.33
N ALA A 538 0.89 9.77 -19.77
CA ALA A 538 1.74 8.58 -19.85
C ALA A 538 1.07 7.34 -19.23
N ASN A 539 0.50 7.49 -18.03
CA ASN A 539 -0.17 6.42 -17.30
C ASN A 539 -1.45 5.93 -18.01
N MET A 540 -2.26 6.84 -18.59
CA MET A 540 -3.44 6.48 -19.39
C MET A 540 -3.08 5.80 -20.72
N THR A 541 -2.07 6.32 -21.41
CA THR A 541 -1.60 5.76 -22.70
C THR A 541 -1.09 4.33 -22.49
N THR A 542 -0.25 4.12 -21.48
CA THR A 542 0.27 2.79 -21.12
C THR A 542 -0.85 1.83 -20.73
N ALA A 543 -1.80 2.28 -19.89
CA ALA A 543 -2.94 1.47 -19.45
C ALA A 543 -3.77 0.93 -20.63
N LYS A 544 -4.01 1.75 -21.65
CA LYS A 544 -4.74 1.39 -22.88
C LYS A 544 -3.97 0.36 -23.73
N VAL A 545 -2.65 0.50 -23.83
CA VAL A 545 -1.81 -0.42 -24.63
C VAL A 545 -1.72 -1.79 -23.98
N ILE A 546 -1.42 -1.87 -22.67
CA ILE A 546 -1.30 -3.16 -21.98
C ILE A 546 -2.65 -3.88 -21.84
N SER A 547 -3.78 -3.16 -21.68
CA SER A 547 -5.11 -3.79 -21.60
C SER A 547 -5.62 -4.32 -22.95
N ASN A 548 -5.25 -3.68 -24.06
CA ASN A 548 -5.54 -4.18 -25.40
C ASN A 548 -4.73 -5.44 -25.75
N ALA A 549 -3.44 -5.47 -25.37
CA ALA A 549 -2.54 -6.57 -25.69
C ALA A 549 -2.69 -7.79 -24.75
N TYR A 550 -2.87 -7.56 -23.45
CA TYR A 550 -2.97 -8.60 -22.42
C TYR A 550 -4.26 -8.47 -21.59
N PRO A 551 -5.46 -8.61 -22.19
CA PRO A 551 -6.74 -8.33 -21.54
C PRO A 551 -7.01 -9.18 -20.28
N ASP A 552 -6.39 -10.35 -20.13
CA ASP A 552 -6.50 -11.22 -18.95
C ASP A 552 -5.38 -11.04 -17.90
N CYS A 553 -4.29 -10.36 -18.26
CA CYS A 553 -3.05 -10.25 -17.49
C CYS A 553 -2.48 -8.83 -17.43
N ALA A 554 -3.30 -7.79 -17.60
CA ALA A 554 -2.86 -6.41 -17.45
C ALA A 554 -2.98 -5.97 -15.98
N LEU A 555 -1.95 -5.29 -15.47
CA LEU A 555 -1.98 -4.64 -14.16
C LEU A 555 -2.49 -3.21 -14.33
N LEU A 556 -3.71 -2.97 -13.86
CA LEU A 556 -4.37 -1.65 -13.91
C LEU A 556 -4.65 -1.11 -12.50
N ARG A 557 -5.06 0.16 -12.41
CA ARG A 557 -5.36 0.88 -11.18
C ARG A 557 -6.69 1.62 -11.29
N ARG A 558 -7.73 1.08 -10.64
CA ARG A 558 -9.09 1.64 -10.62
C ARG A 558 -9.33 2.52 -9.39
N HIS A 559 -10.34 3.38 -9.45
CA HIS A 559 -10.88 4.08 -8.28
C HIS A 559 -12.41 3.91 -8.30
N PRO A 560 -12.97 3.00 -7.48
CA PRO A 560 -14.42 2.79 -7.43
C PRO A 560 -15.16 4.00 -6.85
N GLU A 561 -16.46 4.08 -7.14
CA GLU A 561 -17.35 5.17 -6.73
C GLU A 561 -17.39 5.40 -5.21
N PRO A 562 -17.72 6.62 -4.72
CA PRO A 562 -17.79 6.92 -3.30
C PRO A 562 -18.83 6.05 -2.57
N ASN A 563 -18.65 5.87 -1.26
CA ASN A 563 -19.63 5.21 -0.42
C ASN A 563 -20.94 6.01 -0.40
N SER A 564 -21.95 5.51 -1.12
CA SER A 564 -23.22 6.21 -1.38
C SER A 564 -23.99 6.61 -0.12
N ARG A 565 -23.82 5.89 1.00
CA ARG A 565 -24.37 6.30 2.31
C ARG A 565 -23.66 7.56 2.82
N LYS A 566 -22.32 7.53 2.94
CA LYS A 566 -21.54 8.69 3.40
C LYS A 566 -21.74 9.90 2.47
N LEU A 567 -21.87 9.67 1.17
CA LEU A 567 -22.10 10.72 0.18
C LEU A 567 -23.45 11.43 0.42
N LYS A 568 -24.50 10.68 0.73
CA LYS A 568 -25.81 11.23 1.16
C LYS A 568 -25.77 11.90 2.54
N GLU A 569 -24.94 11.41 3.47
CA GLU A 569 -24.71 12.07 4.76
C GLU A 569 -23.99 13.43 4.60
N PHE A 570 -23.14 13.58 3.58
CA PHE A 570 -22.51 14.84 3.17
C PHE A 570 -23.47 15.76 2.40
N GLU A 571 -24.22 15.23 1.44
CA GLU A 571 -25.27 15.95 0.68
C GLU A 571 -26.32 16.57 1.62
N ALA A 572 -26.83 15.78 2.58
CA ALA A 572 -27.78 16.23 3.60
C ALA A 572 -27.16 17.15 4.68
N PHE A 573 -25.83 17.25 4.75
CA PHE A 573 -25.14 18.28 5.53
C PHE A 573 -25.11 19.60 4.75
N CYS A 574 -24.60 19.57 3.51
CA CYS A 574 -24.54 20.74 2.63
C CYS A 574 -25.90 21.41 2.42
N GLY A 575 -26.96 20.62 2.18
CA GLY A 575 -28.32 21.15 2.04
C GLY A 575 -28.84 21.91 3.27
N LYS A 576 -28.44 21.51 4.49
CA LYS A 576 -28.78 22.23 5.73
C LYS A 576 -28.05 23.57 5.88
N HIS A 577 -26.90 23.71 5.22
CA HIS A 577 -26.10 24.93 5.18
C HIS A 577 -26.36 25.77 3.91
N GLY A 578 -27.41 25.45 3.13
CA GLY A 578 -27.78 26.21 1.92
C GLY A 578 -26.94 25.92 0.67
N PHE A 579 -26.19 24.81 0.67
CA PHE A 579 -25.34 24.39 -0.45
C PHE A 579 -25.96 23.23 -1.23
N GLU A 580 -26.22 23.46 -2.52
CA GLU A 580 -26.73 22.46 -3.46
C GLU A 580 -25.58 21.63 -4.06
N LEU A 581 -25.60 20.32 -3.82
CA LEU A 581 -24.67 19.35 -4.40
C LEU A 581 -25.38 18.44 -5.41
N ASP A 582 -24.85 18.36 -6.63
CA ASP A 582 -25.15 17.25 -7.55
C ASP A 582 -24.11 16.14 -7.37
N THR A 583 -24.54 15.04 -6.75
CA THR A 583 -23.69 13.88 -6.43
C THR A 583 -23.70 12.80 -7.52
N SER A 584 -24.38 13.03 -8.65
CA SER A 584 -24.65 12.00 -9.69
C SER A 584 -23.45 11.59 -10.54
N SER A 585 -22.36 12.38 -10.57
CA SER A 585 -21.08 12.00 -11.17
C SER A 585 -19.92 12.75 -10.53
N SER A 586 -18.68 12.30 -10.76
CA SER A 586 -17.44 12.96 -10.36
C SER A 586 -17.39 14.43 -10.82
N GLY A 587 -17.65 14.67 -12.10
CA GLY A 587 -17.62 16.01 -12.70
C GLY A 587 -18.75 16.90 -12.19
N ARG A 588 -19.94 16.36 -11.92
CA ARG A 588 -21.05 17.13 -11.35
C ARG A 588 -20.81 17.52 -9.90
N LEU A 589 -20.24 16.61 -9.10
CA LEU A 589 -19.78 16.90 -7.75
C LEU A 589 -18.71 18.01 -7.77
N HIS A 590 -17.75 17.93 -8.69
CA HIS A 590 -16.74 18.97 -8.86
C HIS A 590 -17.34 20.32 -9.26
N MET A 591 -18.25 20.36 -10.24
CA MET A 591 -18.93 21.59 -10.66
C MET A 591 -19.80 22.20 -9.55
N SER A 592 -20.43 21.39 -8.70
CA SER A 592 -21.12 21.88 -7.51
C SER A 592 -20.14 22.43 -6.46
N LEU A 593 -19.00 21.77 -6.23
CA LEU A 593 -17.97 22.27 -5.32
C LEU A 593 -17.35 23.60 -5.81
N GLN A 594 -17.08 23.76 -7.11
CA GLN A 594 -16.65 25.04 -7.68
C GLN A 594 -17.69 26.16 -7.47
N LYS A 595 -19.00 25.86 -7.61
CA LYS A 595 -20.07 26.84 -7.31
C LYS A 595 -20.11 27.21 -5.82
N ILE A 596 -19.82 26.27 -4.93
CA ILE A 596 -19.74 26.52 -3.48
C ILE A 596 -18.49 27.35 -3.15
N GLN A 597 -17.35 27.06 -3.77
CA GLN A 597 -16.12 27.85 -3.63
C GLN A 597 -16.38 29.33 -3.94
N LYS A 598 -17.06 29.62 -5.05
CA LYS A 598 -17.46 31.00 -5.44
C LYS A 598 -18.48 31.66 -4.51
N LYS A 599 -19.29 30.87 -3.79
CA LYS A 599 -20.18 31.37 -2.71
C LYS A 599 -19.42 31.62 -1.40
N LEU A 600 -18.23 31.04 -1.24
CA LEU A 600 -17.41 31.06 -0.02
C LEU A 600 -16.06 31.79 -0.20
N GLU A 601 -15.96 32.70 -1.18
CA GLU A 601 -14.75 33.51 -1.39
C GLU A 601 -14.38 34.36 -0.14
N ASN A 602 -15.35 34.65 0.74
CA ASN A 602 -15.14 35.33 2.03
C ASN A 602 -14.90 34.39 3.23
N ASP A 603 -15.01 33.06 3.05
CA ASP A 603 -14.78 32.05 4.10
C ASP A 603 -14.09 30.80 3.50
N PRO A 604 -12.79 30.88 3.17
CA PRO A 604 -12.03 29.76 2.64
C PRO A 604 -11.90 28.60 3.64
N VAL A 605 -11.96 28.88 4.95
CA VAL A 605 -11.84 27.86 6.01
C VAL A 605 -13.04 26.93 5.99
N LEU A 606 -14.26 27.46 5.80
CA LEU A 606 -15.45 26.63 5.61
C LEU A 606 -15.37 25.82 4.31
N PHE A 607 -14.79 26.38 3.23
CA PHE A 607 -14.58 25.61 2.00
C PHE A 607 -13.60 24.45 2.19
N ASP A 608 -12.47 24.65 2.87
CA ASP A 608 -11.52 23.58 3.21
C ASP A 608 -12.17 22.50 4.10
N ILE A 609 -13.01 22.89 5.05
CA ILE A 609 -13.80 21.94 5.88
C ILE A 609 -14.77 21.12 5.00
N LEU A 610 -15.40 21.74 4.00
CA LEU A 610 -16.29 21.06 3.07
C LEU A 610 -15.53 20.10 2.15
N VAL A 611 -14.35 20.46 1.63
CA VAL A 611 -13.49 19.55 0.84
C VAL A 611 -13.00 18.38 1.70
N ASN A 612 -12.58 18.64 2.94
CA ASN A 612 -12.20 17.62 3.92
C ASN A 612 -13.39 16.74 4.38
N TYR A 613 -14.63 17.14 4.14
CA TYR A 613 -15.79 16.25 4.31
C TYR A 613 -16.10 15.51 3.00
N ALA A 614 -16.04 16.16 1.84
CA ALA A 614 -16.23 15.55 0.53
C ALA A 614 -15.26 14.39 0.22
N SER A 615 -14.08 14.38 0.84
CA SER A 615 -13.12 13.27 0.76
C SER A 615 -13.49 12.04 1.62
N LYS A 616 -14.27 12.19 2.70
CA LYS A 616 -14.63 11.08 3.61
C LYS A 616 -15.54 10.00 3.00
N PRO A 617 -16.45 10.30 2.03
CA PRO A 617 -17.13 9.31 1.21
C PRO A 617 -16.25 8.54 0.23
N MET A 618 -15.13 9.10 -0.23
CA MET A 618 -14.29 8.50 -1.28
C MET A 618 -13.73 7.14 -0.85
N GLN A 619 -13.46 6.28 -1.83
CA GLN A 619 -12.82 4.98 -1.60
C GLN A 619 -11.29 5.08 -1.81
N LEU A 620 -10.58 3.97 -1.59
CA LEU A 620 -9.16 3.89 -1.94
C LEU A 620 -9.01 3.40 -3.38
N ALA A 621 -8.24 4.13 -4.19
CA ALA A 621 -7.84 3.68 -5.52
C ALA A 621 -6.85 2.50 -5.40
N ALA A 622 -7.14 1.42 -6.12
CA ALA A 622 -6.53 0.10 -5.95
C ALA A 622 -6.01 -0.48 -7.27
N TYR A 623 -4.86 -1.13 -7.21
CA TYR A 623 -4.37 -1.99 -8.28
C TYR A 623 -5.24 -3.24 -8.40
N PHE A 624 -5.40 -3.77 -9.62
CA PHE A 624 -6.10 -5.02 -9.90
C PHE A 624 -5.56 -5.67 -11.18
N CYS A 625 -5.73 -7.00 -11.29
CA CYS A 625 -5.53 -7.71 -12.54
C CYS A 625 -6.85 -7.70 -13.35
N THR A 626 -6.77 -7.33 -14.63
CA THR A 626 -7.96 -7.25 -15.51
C THR A 626 -8.72 -8.56 -15.63
N GLY A 627 -8.03 -9.70 -15.70
CA GLY A 627 -8.68 -11.02 -15.82
C GLY A 627 -9.59 -11.39 -14.64
N GLN A 628 -9.35 -10.87 -13.44
CA GLN A 628 -10.27 -11.06 -12.31
C GLN A 628 -11.61 -10.33 -12.48
N LEU A 629 -11.61 -9.20 -13.20
CA LEU A 629 -12.77 -8.33 -13.41
C LEU A 629 -13.21 -8.31 -14.87
N ARG A 630 -12.84 -9.31 -15.69
CA ARG A 630 -13.17 -9.38 -17.12
C ARG A 630 -14.66 -9.25 -17.42
N ASN A 631 -15.50 -9.86 -16.58
CA ASN A 631 -16.96 -9.80 -16.71
C ASN A 631 -17.56 -8.48 -16.16
N ARG A 632 -16.73 -7.50 -15.79
CA ARG A 632 -17.09 -6.24 -15.13
C ARG A 632 -16.19 -5.07 -15.56
N GLU A 633 -15.99 -4.88 -16.87
CA GLU A 633 -15.18 -3.77 -17.42
C GLU A 633 -15.66 -2.38 -16.93
N ASN A 634 -16.93 -2.25 -16.56
CA ASN A 634 -17.48 -1.05 -15.93
C ASN A 634 -16.88 -0.72 -14.55
N GLU A 635 -16.43 -1.72 -13.78
CA GLU A 635 -15.77 -1.52 -12.47
C GLU A 635 -14.28 -1.10 -12.58
N TRP A 636 -13.70 -1.07 -13.79
CA TRP A 636 -12.28 -0.76 -14.04
C TRP A 636 -11.98 0.75 -13.99
N THR A 637 -13.02 1.58 -14.10
CA THR A 637 -12.95 3.04 -14.18
C THR A 637 -12.22 3.69 -12.98
N HIS A 638 -11.67 4.89 -13.21
CA HIS A 638 -11.04 5.70 -12.16
C HIS A 638 -11.87 6.95 -11.85
N TYR A 639 -12.84 6.84 -10.94
CA TYR A 639 -13.86 7.85 -10.60
C TYR A 639 -13.32 9.30 -10.55
N SER A 640 -12.30 9.58 -9.74
CA SER A 640 -11.77 10.96 -9.60
C SER A 640 -11.08 11.52 -10.85
N LEU A 641 -10.68 10.67 -11.80
CA LEU A 641 -10.05 11.10 -13.06
C LEU A 641 -11.02 11.09 -14.24
N SER A 642 -12.21 10.46 -14.11
CA SER A 642 -13.20 10.29 -15.19
C SER A 642 -12.71 9.47 -16.39
N VAL A 643 -11.82 8.49 -16.17
CA VAL A 643 -11.18 7.70 -17.25
C VAL A 643 -11.47 6.20 -17.15
N PRO A 644 -11.58 5.49 -18.30
CA PRO A 644 -11.91 4.07 -18.35
C PRO A 644 -10.75 3.15 -18.00
N PHE A 645 -9.51 3.54 -18.35
CA PHE A 645 -8.29 2.77 -18.08
C PHE A 645 -7.25 3.69 -17.45
N TYR A 646 -6.63 3.22 -16.37
CA TYR A 646 -5.53 3.90 -15.70
C TYR A 646 -4.61 2.83 -15.07
N THR A 647 -3.32 3.13 -14.96
CA THR A 647 -2.32 2.30 -14.26
C THR A 647 -1.22 3.19 -13.69
N HIS A 648 -0.17 2.60 -13.11
CA HIS A 648 1.07 3.29 -12.81
C HIS A 648 2.21 2.73 -13.66
N PHE A 649 2.91 3.62 -14.35
CA PHE A 649 4.06 3.39 -15.24
C PHE A 649 5.22 4.36 -14.94
N THR A 650 4.90 5.56 -14.44
CA THR A 650 5.81 6.71 -14.37
C THR A 650 6.68 6.79 -13.12
N SER A 651 6.79 5.76 -12.28
CA SER A 651 7.69 5.80 -11.12
C SER A 651 8.31 4.46 -10.69
N PRO A 652 9.02 3.76 -11.58
CA PRO A 652 9.51 2.41 -11.34
C PRO A 652 10.70 2.30 -10.37
N LEU A 653 11.46 3.36 -10.10
CA LEU A 653 12.56 3.32 -9.10
C LEU A 653 12.01 3.14 -7.67
N ARG A 654 10.74 3.50 -7.45
CA ARG A 654 10.06 3.55 -6.15
C ARG A 654 8.70 2.85 -6.09
N ARG A 655 8.22 2.21 -7.16
CA ARG A 655 6.96 1.44 -7.20
C ARG A 655 7.12 0.15 -8.00
N TYR A 656 6.89 -1.00 -7.37
CA TYR A 656 6.98 -2.31 -8.04
C TYR A 656 5.90 -2.55 -9.11
N PRO A 657 4.64 -2.10 -8.95
CA PRO A 657 3.63 -2.18 -10.03
C PRO A 657 4.09 -1.57 -11.35
N ASP A 658 4.84 -0.48 -11.31
CA ASP A 658 5.39 0.17 -12.49
C ASP A 658 6.45 -0.70 -13.18
N ILE A 659 7.30 -1.41 -12.44
CA ILE A 659 8.25 -2.40 -13.00
C ILE A 659 7.49 -3.53 -13.71
N VAL A 660 6.41 -4.04 -13.13
CA VAL A 660 5.55 -5.07 -13.75
C VAL A 660 4.88 -4.52 -15.03
N VAL A 661 4.45 -3.26 -15.03
CA VAL A 661 3.91 -2.57 -16.21
C VAL A 661 4.99 -2.35 -17.29
N HIS A 662 6.23 -2.00 -16.93
CA HIS A 662 7.35 -1.88 -17.87
C HIS A 662 7.71 -3.23 -18.53
N ARG A 663 7.72 -4.33 -17.77
CA ARG A 663 7.88 -5.71 -18.30
C ARG A 663 6.75 -6.06 -19.26
N THR A 664 5.51 -5.75 -18.87
CA THR A 664 4.31 -6.00 -19.69
C THR A 664 4.38 -5.21 -21.00
N LEU A 665 4.71 -3.91 -20.94
CA LEU A 665 4.81 -3.02 -22.09
C LEU A 665 5.97 -3.42 -23.03
N THR A 666 7.12 -3.83 -22.47
CA THR A 666 8.23 -4.44 -23.23
C THR A 666 7.74 -5.61 -24.08
N ALA A 667 6.97 -6.50 -23.48
CA ALA A 667 6.44 -7.69 -24.15
C ALA A 667 5.30 -7.38 -25.13
N VAL A 668 4.69 -6.20 -25.10
CA VAL A 668 3.81 -5.72 -26.20
C VAL A 668 4.66 -5.32 -27.40
N LEU A 669 5.68 -4.48 -27.20
CA LEU A 669 6.55 -4.01 -28.27
C LEU A 669 7.27 -5.15 -29.00
N GLU A 670 7.81 -6.13 -28.24
CA GLU A 670 8.44 -7.31 -28.83
C GLU A 670 7.46 -8.15 -29.66
N ALA A 671 6.21 -8.31 -29.18
CA ALA A 671 5.17 -9.02 -29.92
C ALA A 671 4.73 -8.26 -31.18
N GLU A 672 4.71 -6.92 -31.13
CA GLU A 672 4.42 -6.03 -32.25
C GLU A 672 5.51 -6.08 -33.33
N GLU A 673 6.80 -6.05 -32.97
CA GLU A 673 7.92 -6.24 -33.90
C GLU A 673 7.83 -7.59 -34.64
N VAL A 674 7.60 -8.68 -33.90
CA VAL A 674 7.45 -10.03 -34.47
C VAL A 674 6.23 -10.11 -35.40
N TYR A 675 5.11 -9.47 -35.02
CA TYR A 675 3.89 -9.42 -35.83
C TYR A 675 4.06 -8.56 -37.10
N ALA A 676 4.72 -7.41 -37.02
CA ALA A 676 5.03 -6.56 -38.16
C ALA A 676 5.96 -7.27 -39.17
N ALA A 677 7.02 -7.94 -38.67
CA ALA A 677 7.90 -8.75 -39.51
C ALA A 677 7.17 -9.94 -40.18
N ALA A 678 6.15 -10.52 -39.53
CA ALA A 678 5.30 -11.55 -40.13
C ALA A 678 4.36 -10.98 -41.21
N LEU A 679 3.77 -9.80 -40.98
CA LEU A 679 2.96 -9.09 -41.99
C LEU A 679 3.77 -8.72 -43.22
N GLN A 680 4.98 -8.16 -43.05
CA GLN A 680 5.84 -7.77 -44.16
C GLN A 680 6.23 -8.99 -45.03
N LYS A 681 6.52 -10.14 -44.41
CA LYS A 681 6.78 -11.40 -45.12
C LYS A 681 5.56 -11.88 -45.92
N LYS A 682 4.34 -11.76 -45.39
CA LYS A 682 3.10 -12.08 -46.13
C LYS A 682 2.89 -11.13 -47.31
N LEU A 683 3.10 -9.83 -47.13
CA LEU A 683 2.96 -8.82 -48.18
C LEU A 683 3.94 -9.03 -49.34
N VAL A 684 5.19 -9.41 -49.05
CA VAL A 684 6.21 -9.76 -50.05
C VAL A 684 5.89 -11.08 -50.78
N GLN A 685 5.13 -12.00 -50.16
CA GLN A 685 4.68 -13.25 -50.78
C GLN A 685 3.40 -13.07 -51.61
N SER A 686 2.55 -12.08 -51.30
CA SER A 686 1.37 -11.75 -52.10
C SER A 686 1.71 -10.72 -53.18
N ASP A 687 2.10 -11.19 -54.37
CA ASP A 687 2.62 -10.34 -55.46
C ASP A 687 1.59 -9.36 -56.04
N LYS A 688 1.43 -8.22 -55.35
CA LYS A 688 0.69 -7.04 -55.79
C LYS A 688 1.48 -5.79 -55.43
N LYS A 689 1.91 -5.04 -56.45
CA LYS A 689 2.44 -3.68 -56.30
C LYS A 689 1.40 -2.76 -55.64
N CYS A 690 1.52 -2.57 -54.33
CA CYS A 690 0.95 -1.43 -53.63
C CYS A 690 2.10 -0.61 -53.04
N SER A 691 2.61 0.33 -53.84
CA SER A 691 3.60 1.31 -53.38
C SER A 691 2.91 2.41 -52.56
N GLN A 692 2.34 2.04 -51.41
CA GLN A 692 2.01 3.00 -50.36
C GLN A 692 3.26 3.21 -49.51
N THR A 693 3.82 4.41 -49.62
CA THR A 693 5.04 4.80 -48.91
C THR A 693 4.76 4.87 -47.41
N VAL A 694 5.28 3.92 -46.63
CA VAL A 694 5.24 3.97 -45.15
C VAL A 694 6.30 4.96 -44.67
N SER A 695 6.05 6.24 -44.93
CA SER A 695 6.96 7.36 -44.74
C SER A 695 6.16 8.61 -44.42
N GLY A 696 6.09 9.00 -43.14
CA GLY A 696 5.45 10.25 -42.73
C GLY A 696 5.05 10.36 -41.26
N TYR A 697 4.91 9.25 -40.54
CA TYR A 697 4.39 9.22 -39.17
C TYR A 697 5.29 8.44 -38.21
N PHE A 698 5.25 8.79 -36.92
CA PHE A 698 6.00 8.17 -35.82
C PHE A 698 5.29 6.89 -35.30
N SER A 699 4.09 6.60 -35.81
CA SER A 699 3.12 5.60 -35.36
C SER A 699 3.62 4.14 -35.31
N SER A 700 4.39 3.76 -34.30
CA SER A 700 4.76 2.37 -33.98
C SER A 700 3.67 1.63 -33.19
N LEU A 701 2.41 1.80 -33.58
CA LEU A 701 1.22 1.22 -32.95
C LEU A 701 0.27 0.68 -34.03
N HIS A 702 0.79 -0.28 -34.78
CA HIS A 702 0.02 -1.15 -35.67
C HIS A 702 -0.69 -2.29 -34.91
N PHE A 703 -0.28 -2.58 -33.67
CA PHE A 703 -0.83 -3.63 -32.83
C PHE A 703 -2.12 -3.23 -32.09
N ASP A 704 -3.15 -2.83 -32.84
CA ASP A 704 -4.51 -2.62 -32.33
C ASP A 704 -5.14 -3.93 -31.79
N LYS A 705 -6.23 -3.83 -31.02
CA LYS A 705 -6.98 -4.98 -30.47
C LYS A 705 -7.30 -6.06 -31.52
N LYS A 706 -7.57 -5.69 -32.78
CA LYS A 706 -7.78 -6.66 -33.88
C LYS A 706 -6.52 -7.44 -34.28
N ALA A 707 -5.34 -6.82 -34.19
CA ALA A 707 -4.05 -7.48 -34.39
C ALA A 707 -3.73 -8.39 -33.20
N ALA A 708 -3.94 -7.91 -31.97
CA ALA A 708 -3.83 -8.70 -30.74
C ALA A 708 -4.76 -9.93 -30.74
N ASP A 709 -5.97 -9.81 -31.30
CA ASP A 709 -6.91 -10.93 -31.42
C ASP A 709 -6.59 -11.94 -32.53
N SER A 710 -5.67 -11.62 -33.45
CA SER A 710 -5.28 -12.52 -34.55
C SER A 710 -4.50 -13.76 -34.06
N LYS A 711 -4.43 -14.82 -34.87
CA LYS A 711 -3.70 -16.05 -34.51
C LYS A 711 -2.20 -15.78 -34.36
N GLU A 712 -1.65 -14.96 -35.27
CA GLU A 712 -0.25 -14.55 -35.27
C GLU A 712 0.06 -13.62 -34.09
N GLY A 713 -0.81 -12.63 -33.82
CA GLY A 713 -0.68 -11.72 -32.67
C GLY A 713 -0.72 -12.47 -31.34
N LYS A 714 -1.68 -13.40 -31.16
CA LYS A 714 -1.74 -14.28 -29.98
C LYS A 714 -0.49 -15.14 -29.84
N GLY A 715 0.05 -15.67 -30.93
CA GLY A 715 1.31 -16.42 -30.93
C GLY A 715 2.50 -15.57 -30.47
N ALA A 716 2.63 -14.35 -30.98
CA ALA A 716 3.68 -13.41 -30.61
C ALA A 716 3.57 -12.97 -29.13
N LEU A 717 2.36 -12.59 -28.69
CA LEU A 717 2.07 -12.23 -27.29
C LEU A 717 2.38 -13.38 -26.33
N MET A 718 2.00 -14.62 -26.64
CA MET A 718 2.30 -15.76 -25.77
C MET A 718 3.80 -16.05 -25.67
N ALA A 719 4.56 -15.84 -26.76
CA ALA A 719 6.01 -15.99 -26.74
C ALA A 719 6.71 -14.88 -25.94
N ALA A 720 6.29 -13.62 -26.13
CA ALA A 720 6.84 -12.47 -25.40
C ALA A 720 6.47 -12.52 -23.91
N ALA A 721 5.23 -12.90 -23.57
CA ALA A 721 4.78 -13.08 -22.19
C ALA A 721 5.59 -14.14 -21.44
N LEU A 722 5.96 -15.24 -22.11
CA LEU A 722 6.83 -16.27 -21.55
C LEU A 722 8.26 -15.77 -21.34
N ARG A 723 8.80 -14.97 -22.27
CA ARG A 723 10.17 -14.43 -22.21
C ARG A 723 10.33 -13.38 -21.10
N HIS A 724 9.39 -12.45 -20.98
CA HIS A 724 9.40 -11.38 -19.98
C HIS A 724 8.71 -11.77 -18.67
N LYS A 725 8.32 -13.05 -18.53
CA LYS A 725 7.67 -13.67 -17.37
C LYS A 725 6.49 -12.85 -16.84
N ILE A 726 5.54 -12.51 -17.73
CA ILE A 726 4.31 -11.80 -17.31
C ILE A 726 3.52 -12.70 -16.35
N PRO A 727 3.23 -12.26 -15.11
CA PRO A 727 2.51 -13.07 -14.13
C PRO A 727 1.10 -13.45 -14.62
N ARG A 728 0.66 -14.67 -14.29
CA ARG A 728 -0.68 -15.15 -14.67
C ARG A 728 -1.77 -14.45 -13.86
N THR A 729 -3.01 -14.42 -14.35
CA THR A 729 -4.15 -13.72 -13.72
C THR A 729 -4.27 -13.88 -12.19
N ALA A 730 -4.10 -15.08 -11.65
CA ALA A 730 -4.20 -15.35 -10.21
C ALA A 730 -2.96 -14.85 -9.41
N GLU A 731 -1.79 -14.89 -10.02
CA GLU A 731 -0.52 -14.44 -9.45
C GLU A 731 -0.42 -12.91 -9.50
N LEU A 732 -0.76 -12.31 -10.63
CA LEU A 732 -0.86 -10.86 -10.82
C LEU A 732 -1.90 -10.23 -9.89
N ALA A 733 -2.98 -10.97 -9.57
CA ALA A 733 -3.94 -10.58 -8.54
C ALA A 733 -3.34 -10.58 -7.13
N GLY A 734 -2.53 -11.58 -6.79
CA GLY A 734 -1.78 -11.62 -5.53
C GLY A 734 -0.79 -10.45 -5.41
N ILE A 735 -0.03 -10.17 -6.48
CA ILE A 735 0.84 -9.00 -6.59
C ILE A 735 0.05 -7.71 -6.41
N ALA A 736 -1.08 -7.55 -7.13
CA ALA A 736 -1.91 -6.35 -7.04
C ALA A 736 -2.48 -6.12 -5.63
N ALA A 737 -2.97 -7.18 -4.97
CA ALA A 737 -3.45 -7.13 -3.59
C ALA A 737 -2.32 -6.73 -2.62
N TYR A 738 -1.16 -7.39 -2.71
CA TYR A 738 -0.01 -7.08 -1.88
C TYR A 738 0.45 -5.62 -2.07
N CYS A 739 0.60 -5.16 -3.32
CA CYS A 739 0.97 -3.78 -3.61
C CYS A 739 -0.07 -2.74 -3.12
N ASN A 740 -1.34 -3.10 -2.98
CA ASN A 740 -2.34 -2.25 -2.33
C ASN A 740 -2.10 -2.14 -0.83
N ASP A 741 -1.90 -3.27 -0.14
CA ASP A 741 -1.65 -3.31 1.30
C ASP A 741 -0.34 -2.59 1.66
N ARG A 742 0.73 -2.82 0.90
CA ARG A 742 2.02 -2.11 1.07
C ARG A 742 1.90 -0.61 0.82
N ARG A 743 1.11 -0.18 -0.18
CA ARG A 743 0.83 1.24 -0.43
C ARG A 743 0.00 1.88 0.70
N LEU A 744 -0.97 1.16 1.26
CA LEU A 744 -1.76 1.64 2.40
C LEU A 744 -0.89 1.77 3.65
N ALA A 745 -0.08 0.76 3.95
CA ALA A 745 0.89 0.77 5.04
C ALA A 745 1.90 1.92 4.92
N SER A 746 2.46 2.14 3.71
CA SER A 746 3.35 3.28 3.43
C SER A 746 2.68 4.63 3.69
N ARG A 747 1.41 4.81 3.30
CA ARG A 747 0.67 6.06 3.58
C ARG A 747 0.43 6.22 5.08
N GLN A 748 -0.02 5.18 5.76
CA GLN A 748 -0.30 5.25 7.20
C GLN A 748 0.96 5.55 8.02
N ALA A 749 2.12 5.03 7.60
CA ALA A 749 3.41 5.36 8.20
C ALA A 749 3.85 6.81 7.94
N GLN A 750 3.59 7.36 6.74
CA GLN A 750 3.79 8.79 6.47
C GLN A 750 2.86 9.64 7.34
N ASP A 751 1.54 9.39 7.29
CA ASP A 751 0.51 10.08 8.08
C ASP A 751 0.82 10.02 9.61
N ALA A 752 1.46 8.94 10.08
CA ALA A 752 1.88 8.78 11.48
C ALA A 752 3.20 9.53 11.79
N SER A 753 4.18 9.51 10.88
CA SER A 753 5.42 10.27 11.01
C SER A 753 5.14 11.76 11.08
N GLU A 754 4.24 12.29 10.23
CA GLU A 754 3.81 13.68 10.24
C GLU A 754 3.24 14.10 11.60
N ARG A 755 2.46 13.21 12.25
CA ARG A 755 1.92 13.46 13.61
C ARG A 755 2.99 13.45 14.70
N VAL A 756 3.99 12.56 14.61
CA VAL A 756 5.10 12.52 15.60
C VAL A 756 5.95 13.79 15.54
N TYR A 757 6.28 14.26 14.34
CA TYR A 757 7.02 15.51 14.18
C TYR A 757 6.17 16.74 14.51
N LEU A 758 4.87 16.75 14.20
CA LEU A 758 3.96 17.82 14.62
C LEU A 758 3.83 17.89 16.16
N TRP A 759 3.74 16.74 16.84
CA TRP A 759 3.79 16.69 18.30
C TRP A 759 5.11 17.24 18.86
N ALA A 760 6.25 16.86 18.26
CA ALA A 760 7.56 17.36 18.67
C ALA A 760 7.69 18.89 18.46
N LEU A 761 7.10 19.43 17.38
CA LEU A 761 7.04 20.87 17.11
C LEU A 761 6.18 21.61 18.14
N LEU A 762 4.97 21.11 18.43
CA LEU A 762 4.08 21.71 19.42
C LEU A 762 4.73 21.72 20.81
N LYS A 763 5.32 20.61 21.23
CA LYS A 763 6.06 20.47 22.51
C LYS A 763 7.33 21.34 22.60
N LYS A 764 7.82 21.90 21.49
CA LYS A 764 8.93 22.87 21.43
C LYS A 764 8.43 24.33 21.44
N LYS A 765 7.12 24.55 21.31
CA LYS A 765 6.43 25.85 21.38
C LYS A 765 5.58 26.02 22.65
N GLU A 766 5.39 24.95 23.43
CA GLU A 766 4.97 24.96 24.85
C GLU A 766 6.14 25.25 25.79
#